data_AF-A0A6M1ZU12-F1
#
_entry.id   AF-A0A6M1ZU12-F1
#
_cell.length_a   1.000
_cell.length_b   1.000
_cell.length_c   1.000
_cell.angle_alpha   90.00
_cell.angle_beta   90.00
_cell.angle_gamma   90.00
#
_symmetry.space_group_name_H-M   'P 1'
#
loop_
_entity.id
_entity.type
_entity.pdbx_description
1 polymer ?
#
loop_
_entity_poly.entity_id
_entity_poly.type
_entity_poly.pdbx_seq_one_letter_code
_entity_poly.pdbx_strand_id
1 'polypeptide(L)'
;MKKKHLSDFKITHLKFKNLNQFFLEFKKPSFKKLNEFEKIKKINLVLFKLIDKEKTPCFLLYAVMDFIASIKEKKIIQKFSFHTFEVWLNQFSNLNFEKNYEIRGKIAGKYIPRDEYQQMFPIGMGKIYEGSHFVTAHKSPDLDSTISSFWGWLDSFAARVGKNLHFWNVPGGLPTSLIEINLLFKDIFGEEVIKLAKKKPTITLSSRDIMTQEGMILKNHEDKSIDIDRENRLKAVVVVDNDGNYLGDWRSLDSEGVRQIIMLLNNCLRWFENTMHLSLISLFSKKNLNIKDMPKFISKVFKTKIENCEPAQEYSEKQKLYLNDYLEKVIGVKKGLKATFEEFSQTLFNHKVLAFQDFHKIFSILKKSKIFDKKGKIIENRPKIFSYLEDLIKNLTLALQSIRSYIEKLDIALKIKNKVFNYPPHFIYPDSDVEEIKMKLGSRSYLTVNLSHNNKHTPIGIVRSMDLNQRFLGTVSLRDFCNLDEIKLPSYFQVISIIDHHKTKLNTYTPSVTIIGDAQATNTLTAEIAININDKYSMHQMSVKKVKEMLKTKNLKSSVYFRLLNKKNIIERKDNFFIHPQREYIEYLHFLYGILDDTDLLMKVTTRDVEVVAKILNRMKSIALKKDVEIISLNNIKKDKNYSKNAANKILKNKDMYSLYKTVYVYREKEIIKEIKSCISNKPANIFSDVKEQNGCVRISQTKMFEKNIKYYKQKKNLLRKKWIEIATRINREKPELDLHMHMISTIKSASEVFKGLDLKYKHFDELWIWTADTELASEHLKSFLTSFSKSKELENNNLYVEFLGKNSEIFEKAFTESFLDIDKKILNKNLNMAVLYYNAGSINSRKAMISPYLPNIEN
;
A
#
# COMPACT_ATOMS: atom_id res chain seq x y z
N MET A 1 22.70 25.85 -34.20
CA MET A 1 21.82 25.08 -33.28
C MET A 1 21.99 25.58 -31.85
N LYS A 2 20.94 26.07 -31.19
CA LYS A 2 21.00 26.38 -29.74
C LYS A 2 21.43 25.11 -28.99
N LYS A 3 22.49 25.18 -28.18
CA LYS A 3 22.95 24.02 -27.38
C LYS A 3 21.84 23.67 -26.39
N LYS A 4 21.16 22.52 -26.58
CA LYS A 4 20.16 22.01 -25.62
C LYS A 4 20.85 21.66 -24.32
N HIS A 5 20.49 22.30 -23.21
CA HIS A 5 20.95 21.96 -21.87
C HIS A 5 20.12 20.79 -21.29
N LEU A 6 20.61 20.15 -20.23
CA LEU A 6 19.85 19.09 -19.55
C LEU A 6 18.54 19.60 -18.93
N SER A 7 18.51 20.83 -18.41
CA SER A 7 17.26 21.44 -17.93
C SER A 7 16.19 21.61 -19.02
N ASP A 8 16.59 21.60 -20.29
CA ASP A 8 15.68 21.81 -21.43
C ASP A 8 15.00 20.50 -21.88
N PHE A 9 15.33 19.37 -21.24
CA PHE A 9 14.70 18.10 -21.56
C PHE A 9 13.21 18.14 -21.18
N LYS A 10 12.34 18.08 -22.20
CA LYS A 10 10.90 18.07 -22.00
C LYS A 10 10.43 16.69 -21.57
N ILE A 11 9.96 16.58 -20.33
CA ILE A 11 9.22 15.43 -19.85
C ILE A 11 7.84 15.47 -20.51
N THR A 12 7.50 14.42 -21.27
CA THR A 12 6.21 14.32 -21.96
C THR A 12 5.20 13.57 -21.10
N HIS A 13 4.03 14.16 -20.94
CA HIS A 13 2.95 13.63 -20.12
C HIS A 13 2.03 12.80 -21.02
N LEU A 14 2.33 11.52 -21.18
CA LEU A 14 1.48 10.63 -21.95
C LEU A 14 0.14 10.47 -21.22
N LYS A 15 -0.96 10.79 -21.90
CA LYS A 15 -2.32 10.54 -21.41
C LYS A 15 -3.00 9.50 -22.27
N PHE A 16 -3.83 8.66 -21.66
CA PHE A 16 -4.66 7.74 -22.42
C PHE A 16 -5.64 8.50 -23.32
N LYS A 17 -5.80 8.01 -24.55
CA LYS A 17 -6.74 8.60 -25.52
C LYS A 17 -8.19 8.20 -25.19
N ASN A 18 -9.14 9.04 -25.60
CA ASN A 18 -10.59 8.77 -25.53
C ASN A 18 -11.15 8.51 -24.12
N LEU A 19 -10.51 9.02 -23.06
CA LEU A 19 -10.99 8.86 -21.67
C LEU A 19 -12.41 9.36 -21.45
N ASN A 20 -12.79 10.47 -22.10
CA ASN A 20 -14.14 11.03 -21.97
C ASN A 20 -15.24 10.06 -22.39
N GLN A 21 -15.00 9.24 -23.43
CA GLN A 21 -15.97 8.24 -23.87
C GLN A 21 -16.19 7.17 -22.80
N PHE A 22 -15.12 6.65 -22.20
CA PHE A 22 -15.21 5.69 -21.09
C PHE A 22 -15.87 6.30 -19.85
N PHE A 23 -15.58 7.56 -19.53
CA PHE A 23 -16.23 8.23 -18.40
C PHE A 23 -17.72 8.46 -18.62
N LEU A 24 -18.18 8.66 -19.86
CA LEU A 24 -19.61 8.69 -20.18
C LEU A 24 -20.27 7.33 -19.94
N GLU A 25 -19.57 6.22 -20.21
CA GLU A 25 -20.08 4.88 -19.91
C GLU A 25 -20.30 4.66 -18.40
N PHE A 26 -19.42 5.20 -17.55
CA PHE A 26 -19.58 5.12 -16.10
C PHE A 26 -20.70 6.01 -15.55
N LYS A 27 -21.27 6.91 -16.37
CA LYS A 27 -22.45 7.69 -16.00
C LYS A 27 -23.77 7.01 -16.36
N LYS A 28 -23.74 5.96 -17.19
CA LYS A 28 -24.95 5.26 -17.64
C LYS A 28 -25.70 4.61 -16.46
N PRO A 29 -27.04 4.54 -16.49
CA PRO A 29 -27.83 3.90 -15.44
C PRO A 29 -27.42 2.44 -15.17
N SER A 30 -27.05 1.70 -16.22
CA SER A 30 -26.57 0.32 -16.12
C SER A 30 -25.30 0.20 -15.26
N PHE A 31 -24.38 1.17 -15.32
CA PHE A 31 -23.21 1.19 -14.44
C PHE A 31 -23.57 1.57 -13.00
N LYS A 32 -24.48 2.54 -12.83
CA LYS A 32 -24.91 2.98 -11.49
C LYS A 32 -25.59 1.87 -10.69
N LYS A 33 -26.32 0.98 -11.36
CA LYS A 33 -26.97 -0.21 -10.77
C LYS A 33 -26.00 -1.27 -10.25
N LEU A 34 -24.76 -1.30 -10.75
CA LEU A 34 -23.74 -2.25 -10.29
C LEU A 34 -23.36 -2.00 -8.83
N ASN A 35 -23.01 -3.07 -8.12
CA ASN A 35 -22.44 -2.94 -6.78
C ASN A 35 -21.01 -2.33 -6.84
N GLU A 36 -20.47 -1.94 -5.69
CA GLU A 36 -19.17 -1.24 -5.64
C GLU A 36 -18.02 -2.10 -6.21
N PHE A 37 -18.03 -3.41 -5.94
CA PHE A 37 -17.01 -4.34 -6.43
C PHE A 37 -17.05 -4.49 -7.96
N GLU A 38 -18.23 -4.64 -8.54
CA GLU A 38 -18.44 -4.71 -9.99
C GLU A 38 -18.02 -3.42 -10.70
N LYS A 39 -18.31 -2.26 -10.09
CA LYS A 39 -17.86 -0.97 -10.60
C LYS A 39 -16.33 -0.90 -10.62
N ILE A 40 -15.67 -1.30 -9.53
CA ILE A 40 -14.19 -1.37 -9.44
C ILE A 40 -13.64 -2.31 -10.51
N LYS A 41 -14.19 -3.53 -10.64
CA LYS A 41 -13.78 -4.53 -11.65
C LYS A 41 -13.86 -3.96 -13.06
N LYS A 42 -14.95 -3.26 -13.40
CA LYS A 42 -15.14 -2.68 -14.73
C LYS A 42 -14.18 -1.51 -15.00
N ILE A 43 -13.95 -0.64 -14.01
CA ILE A 43 -12.96 0.45 -14.13
C ILE A 43 -11.55 -0.13 -14.34
N ASN A 44 -11.16 -1.13 -13.55
CA ASN A 44 -9.85 -1.77 -13.68
C ASN A 44 -9.68 -2.46 -15.03
N LEU A 45 -10.72 -3.11 -15.56
CA LEU A 45 -10.69 -3.71 -16.90
C LEU A 45 -10.48 -2.66 -18.00
N VAL A 46 -11.08 -1.48 -17.87
CA VAL A 46 -10.85 -0.37 -18.80
C VAL A 46 -9.40 0.12 -18.71
N LEU A 47 -8.89 0.34 -17.49
CA LEU A 47 -7.50 0.76 -17.27
C LEU A 47 -6.50 -0.27 -17.85
N PHE A 48 -6.73 -1.56 -17.59
CA PHE A 48 -5.93 -2.64 -18.18
C PHE A 48 -5.94 -2.60 -19.70
N LYS A 49 -7.12 -2.49 -20.33
CA LYS A 49 -7.23 -2.41 -21.81
C LYS A 49 -6.51 -1.19 -22.39
N LEU A 50 -6.50 -0.07 -21.67
CA LEU A 50 -5.76 1.12 -22.08
C LEU A 50 -4.24 0.87 -22.03
N ILE A 51 -3.75 0.29 -20.93
CA ILE A 51 -2.32 -0.06 -20.77
C ILE A 51 -1.88 -1.09 -21.82
N ASP A 52 -2.68 -2.14 -22.02
CA ASP A 52 -2.33 -3.26 -22.90
C ASP A 52 -2.19 -2.82 -24.36
N LYS A 53 -3.06 -1.91 -24.80
CA LYS A 53 -3.05 -1.34 -26.17
C LYS A 53 -1.86 -0.43 -26.47
N GLU A 54 -1.19 0.11 -25.46
CA GLU A 54 -0.03 0.97 -25.68
C GLU A 54 1.16 0.17 -26.22
N LYS A 55 1.79 0.70 -27.27
CA LYS A 55 2.93 0.06 -27.93
C LYS A 55 4.19 0.23 -27.09
N THR A 56 4.97 -0.82 -26.98
CA THR A 56 6.30 -0.78 -26.35
C THR A 56 7.34 -0.21 -27.31
N PRO A 57 8.42 0.43 -26.80
CA PRO A 57 8.63 0.79 -25.40
C PRO A 57 7.72 1.96 -24.97
N CYS A 58 7.16 1.90 -23.76
CA CYS A 58 6.33 2.96 -23.19
C CYS A 58 6.59 3.13 -21.68
N PHE A 59 6.21 4.27 -21.12
CA PHE A 59 6.25 4.55 -19.67
C PHE A 59 4.94 5.19 -19.24
N LEU A 60 4.09 4.43 -18.54
CA LEU A 60 2.68 4.79 -18.32
C LEU A 60 2.34 5.23 -16.90
N LEU A 61 3.30 5.35 -15.98
CA LEU A 61 3.02 5.73 -14.59
C LEU A 61 2.19 7.02 -14.49
N TYR A 62 2.57 8.08 -15.21
CA TYR A 62 1.79 9.32 -15.26
C TYR A 62 0.37 9.09 -15.82
N ALA A 63 0.23 8.35 -16.92
CA ALA A 63 -1.08 8.07 -17.53
C ALA A 63 -2.03 7.34 -16.57
N VAL A 64 -1.48 6.39 -15.79
CA VAL A 64 -2.23 5.65 -14.76
C VAL A 64 -2.61 6.57 -13.60
N MET A 65 -1.71 7.42 -13.12
CA MET A 65 -2.01 8.40 -12.07
C MET A 65 -3.08 9.41 -12.52
N ASP A 66 -2.99 9.93 -13.74
CA ASP A 66 -3.96 10.86 -14.35
C ASP A 66 -5.35 10.20 -14.50
N PHE A 67 -5.40 8.91 -14.87
CA PHE A 67 -6.64 8.14 -14.90
C PHE A 67 -7.28 8.01 -13.51
N ILE A 68 -6.49 7.65 -12.49
CA ILE A 68 -6.95 7.52 -11.10
C ILE A 68 -7.45 8.88 -10.58
N ALA A 69 -6.71 9.95 -10.85
CA ALA A 69 -7.10 11.32 -10.50
C ALA A 69 -8.46 11.67 -11.12
N SER A 70 -8.63 11.40 -12.41
CA SER A 70 -9.86 11.67 -13.16
C SER A 70 -11.08 10.91 -12.63
N ILE A 71 -10.91 9.65 -12.18
CA ILE A 71 -11.99 8.86 -11.56
C ILE A 71 -12.47 9.52 -10.26
N LYS A 72 -11.54 10.02 -9.44
CA LYS A 72 -11.84 10.70 -8.17
C LYS A 72 -12.48 12.06 -8.38
N GLU A 73 -11.91 12.87 -9.27
CA GLU A 73 -12.41 14.22 -9.58
C GLU A 73 -13.85 14.16 -10.10
N LYS A 74 -14.15 13.20 -10.98
CA LYS A 74 -15.51 12.97 -11.50
C LYS A 74 -16.43 12.24 -10.51
N LYS A 75 -15.97 11.96 -9.29
CA LYS A 75 -16.70 11.27 -8.22
C LYS A 75 -17.34 9.95 -8.66
N ILE A 76 -16.68 9.19 -9.54
CA ILE A 76 -17.20 7.91 -10.04
C ILE A 76 -17.11 6.84 -8.94
N ILE A 77 -15.94 6.71 -8.31
CA ILE A 77 -15.72 5.94 -7.08
C ILE A 77 -14.72 6.71 -6.22
N GLN A 78 -15.06 6.96 -4.96
CA GLN A 78 -14.20 7.75 -4.06
C GLN A 78 -12.92 7.00 -3.65
N LYS A 79 -13.01 5.69 -3.39
CA LYS A 79 -11.90 4.87 -2.87
C LYS A 79 -11.05 4.16 -3.94
N PHE A 80 -11.06 4.64 -5.19
CA PHE A 80 -10.24 4.04 -6.25
C PHE A 80 -8.77 4.45 -6.10
N SER A 81 -7.83 3.51 -6.15
CA SER A 81 -6.40 3.77 -5.96
C SER A 81 -5.53 2.86 -6.82
N PHE A 82 -4.23 3.16 -6.91
CA PHE A 82 -3.27 2.29 -7.59
C PHE A 82 -3.23 0.88 -6.98
N HIS A 83 -3.25 0.77 -5.65
CA HIS A 83 -3.31 -0.52 -4.96
C HIS A 83 -4.61 -1.27 -5.29
N THR A 84 -5.73 -0.57 -5.51
CA THR A 84 -6.98 -1.20 -5.96
C THR A 84 -6.83 -1.83 -7.35
N PHE A 85 -6.08 -1.19 -8.25
CA PHE A 85 -5.74 -1.76 -9.55
C PHE A 85 -4.77 -2.94 -9.40
N GLU A 86 -3.77 -2.84 -8.53
CA GLU A 86 -2.82 -3.92 -8.30
C GLU A 86 -3.48 -5.18 -7.69
N VAL A 87 -4.36 -5.01 -6.69
CA VAL A 87 -5.18 -6.12 -6.15
C VAL A 87 -5.94 -6.80 -7.29
N TRP A 88 -6.58 -6.02 -8.17
CA TRP A 88 -7.29 -6.57 -9.31
C TRP A 88 -6.39 -7.28 -10.30
N LEU A 89 -5.22 -6.72 -10.58
CA LEU A 89 -4.24 -7.31 -11.47
C LEU A 89 -3.79 -8.69 -10.96
N ASN A 90 -3.61 -8.83 -9.65
CA ASN A 90 -3.12 -10.07 -9.05
C ASN A 90 -4.21 -11.11 -8.77
N GLN A 91 -5.41 -10.67 -8.36
CA GLN A 91 -6.44 -11.56 -7.82
C GLN A 91 -7.63 -11.77 -8.78
N PHE A 92 -7.92 -10.82 -9.67
CA PHE A 92 -9.20 -10.81 -10.43
C PHE A 92 -9.04 -10.70 -11.96
N SER A 93 -7.82 -10.50 -12.45
CA SER A 93 -7.56 -10.26 -13.89
C SER A 93 -7.51 -11.54 -14.73
N ASN A 94 -7.31 -12.70 -14.09
CA ASN A 94 -7.02 -13.99 -14.73
C ASN A 94 -5.81 -13.97 -15.68
N LEU A 95 -4.93 -12.97 -15.57
CA LEU A 95 -3.71 -12.91 -16.36
C LEU A 95 -2.69 -13.93 -15.85
N ASN A 96 -1.99 -14.58 -16.79
CA ASN A 96 -0.82 -15.37 -16.44
C ASN A 96 0.33 -14.47 -15.95
N PHE A 97 1.38 -15.09 -15.42
CA PHE A 97 2.51 -14.38 -14.84
C PHE A 97 3.17 -13.42 -15.84
N GLU A 98 3.47 -13.89 -17.05
CA GLU A 98 4.16 -13.10 -18.09
C GLU A 98 3.37 -11.87 -18.53
N LYS A 99 2.05 -12.01 -18.73
CA LYS A 99 1.23 -10.87 -19.13
C LYS A 99 1.08 -9.85 -18.02
N ASN A 100 0.94 -10.31 -16.77
CA ASN A 100 0.94 -9.43 -15.60
C ASN A 100 2.28 -8.67 -15.48
N TYR A 101 3.40 -9.38 -15.71
CA TYR A 101 4.73 -8.81 -15.72
C TYR A 101 4.92 -7.75 -16.83
N GLU A 102 4.46 -8.03 -18.06
CA GLU A 102 4.49 -7.06 -19.17
C GLU A 102 3.70 -5.78 -18.84
N ILE A 103 2.49 -5.91 -18.27
CA ILE A 103 1.66 -4.76 -17.87
C ILE A 103 2.38 -3.90 -16.83
N ARG A 104 3.00 -4.53 -15.82
CA ARG A 104 3.82 -3.84 -14.81
C ARG A 104 5.02 -3.13 -15.45
N GLY A 105 5.69 -3.80 -16.39
CA GLY A 105 6.81 -3.24 -17.16
C GLY A 105 6.43 -2.01 -17.99
N LYS A 106 5.25 -2.01 -18.64
CA LYS A 106 4.70 -0.84 -19.36
C LYS A 106 4.41 0.34 -18.42
N ILE A 107 3.85 0.08 -17.24
CA ILE A 107 3.58 1.13 -16.23
C ILE A 107 4.90 1.71 -15.72
N ALA A 108 5.84 0.87 -15.32
CA ALA A 108 7.13 1.27 -14.78
C ALA A 108 8.11 1.79 -15.85
N GLY A 109 7.84 1.54 -17.13
CA GLY A 109 8.74 1.89 -18.23
C GLY A 109 10.04 1.11 -18.24
N LYS A 110 10.05 -0.08 -17.63
CA LYS A 110 11.19 -0.98 -17.47
C LYS A 110 10.69 -2.41 -17.54
N TYR A 111 10.87 -3.06 -18.69
CA TYR A 111 10.53 -4.47 -18.91
C TYR A 111 11.81 -5.19 -19.34
N ILE A 112 12.41 -5.93 -18.42
CA ILE A 112 13.71 -6.60 -18.59
C ILE A 112 13.56 -8.06 -18.12
N PRO A 113 14.56 -8.95 -18.28
CA PRO A 113 14.49 -10.25 -17.62
C PRO A 113 14.37 -10.07 -16.11
N ARG A 114 13.47 -10.83 -15.46
CA ARG A 114 13.22 -10.68 -14.02
C ARG A 114 14.47 -10.92 -13.17
N ASP A 115 15.35 -11.82 -13.61
CA ASP A 115 16.62 -12.13 -12.94
C ASP A 115 17.58 -10.93 -12.88
N GLU A 116 17.45 -9.92 -13.76
CA GLU A 116 18.30 -8.72 -13.70
C GLU A 116 18.00 -7.87 -12.45
N TYR A 117 16.80 -7.98 -11.89
CA TYR A 117 16.45 -7.37 -10.62
C TYR A 117 17.11 -8.06 -9.42
N GLN A 118 17.81 -9.20 -9.61
CA GLN A 118 18.61 -9.86 -8.56
C GLN A 118 19.64 -8.92 -7.91
N GLN A 119 20.09 -7.90 -8.64
CA GLN A 119 21.01 -6.88 -8.14
C GLN A 119 20.39 -5.95 -7.08
N MET A 120 19.05 -5.92 -6.99
CA MET A 120 18.30 -5.09 -6.03
C MET A 120 17.46 -5.92 -5.06
N PHE A 121 16.96 -7.08 -5.49
CA PHE A 121 16.09 -7.95 -4.72
C PHE A 121 16.49 -9.41 -4.93
N PRO A 122 16.55 -10.27 -3.89
CA PRO A 122 16.94 -11.68 -4.03
C PRO A 122 15.85 -12.55 -4.69
N ILE A 123 15.56 -12.31 -5.98
CA ILE A 123 14.44 -12.89 -6.73
C ILE A 123 14.85 -13.71 -7.96
N GLY A 124 16.14 -14.00 -8.14
CA GLY A 124 16.66 -14.81 -9.24
C GLY A 124 16.10 -16.23 -9.25
N MET A 125 16.27 -16.93 -10.37
CA MET A 125 15.73 -18.29 -10.57
C MET A 125 14.20 -18.34 -10.44
N GLY A 126 13.51 -17.27 -10.84
CA GLY A 126 12.05 -17.20 -10.82
C GLY A 126 11.41 -17.08 -9.44
N LYS A 127 12.18 -16.83 -8.37
CA LYS A 127 11.67 -16.75 -7.00
C LYS A 127 10.69 -15.58 -6.80
N ILE A 128 9.50 -15.86 -6.30
CA ILE A 128 8.50 -14.85 -5.90
C ILE A 128 8.28 -15.00 -4.39
N TYR A 129 8.30 -13.88 -3.66
CA TYR A 129 8.04 -13.90 -2.23
C TYR A 129 6.53 -13.95 -1.96
N GLU A 130 6.12 -14.74 -0.97
CA GLU A 130 4.74 -14.75 -0.50
C GLU A 130 4.35 -13.42 0.16
N GLY A 131 3.08 -13.07 0.07
CA GLY A 131 2.53 -11.84 0.65
C GLY A 131 2.91 -10.55 -0.08
N SER A 132 2.72 -9.42 0.63
CA SER A 132 3.03 -8.07 0.14
C SER A 132 4.50 -7.69 0.39
N HIS A 133 5.06 -6.87 -0.50
CA HIS A 133 6.42 -6.31 -0.40
C HIS A 133 6.37 -4.81 -0.07
N PHE A 134 7.17 -4.38 0.90
CA PHE A 134 7.32 -2.97 1.27
C PHE A 134 8.71 -2.48 0.93
N VAL A 135 8.81 -1.32 0.29
CA VAL A 135 10.06 -0.56 0.18
C VAL A 135 9.91 0.67 1.05
N THR A 136 10.76 0.78 2.07
CA THR A 136 10.62 1.80 3.10
C THR A 136 11.83 2.73 3.15
N ALA A 137 11.56 4.02 3.31
CA ALA A 137 12.53 5.00 3.78
C ALA A 137 12.69 4.89 5.31
N HIS A 138 13.73 5.52 5.85
CA HIS A 138 13.93 5.67 7.29
C HIS A 138 12.87 6.58 7.95
N LYS A 139 12.90 6.69 9.29
CA LYS A 139 11.83 7.34 10.08
C LYS A 139 11.66 8.83 9.80
N SER A 140 12.75 9.53 9.50
CA SER A 140 12.81 10.99 9.29
C SER A 140 13.22 11.31 7.85
N PRO A 141 12.39 10.93 6.85
CA PRO A 141 12.76 10.91 5.44
C PRO A 141 13.14 12.30 4.93
N ASP A 142 14.33 12.40 4.37
CA ASP A 142 14.81 13.49 3.53
C ASP A 142 14.60 13.20 2.04
N LEU A 143 15.17 14.02 1.16
CA LEU A 143 15.04 13.83 -0.28
C LEU A 143 15.74 12.55 -0.75
N ASP A 144 16.90 12.21 -0.18
CA ASP A 144 17.71 11.07 -0.61
C ASP A 144 16.99 9.74 -0.35
N SER A 145 16.59 9.51 0.89
CA SER A 145 15.82 8.34 1.30
C SER A 145 14.47 8.23 0.58
N THR A 146 13.79 9.36 0.34
CA THR A 146 12.53 9.42 -0.40
C THR A 146 12.69 8.95 -1.84
N ILE A 147 13.73 9.43 -2.53
CA ILE A 147 14.00 9.06 -3.92
C ILE A 147 14.43 7.59 -4.04
N SER A 148 15.32 7.15 -3.16
CA SER A 148 15.84 5.78 -3.16
C SER A 148 14.72 4.76 -2.90
N SER A 149 13.83 5.05 -1.94
CA SER A 149 12.65 4.22 -1.65
C SER A 149 11.60 4.25 -2.76
N PHE A 150 11.38 5.39 -3.44
CA PHE A 150 10.44 5.47 -4.56
C PHE A 150 10.86 4.60 -5.75
N TRP A 151 12.12 4.71 -6.19
CA TRP A 151 12.60 3.90 -7.31
C TRP A 151 12.72 2.43 -6.93
N GLY A 152 13.09 2.14 -5.68
CA GLY A 152 13.01 0.79 -5.14
C GLY A 152 11.59 0.24 -5.21
N TRP A 153 10.57 1.01 -4.83
CA TRP A 153 9.17 0.59 -4.96
C TRP A 153 8.78 0.35 -6.42
N LEU A 154 9.07 1.28 -7.32
CA LEU A 154 8.66 1.17 -8.72
C LEU A 154 9.31 -0.04 -9.41
N ASP A 155 10.59 -0.28 -9.13
CA ASP A 155 11.30 -1.46 -9.63
C ASP A 155 10.81 -2.75 -8.96
N SER A 156 10.44 -2.73 -7.67
CA SER A 156 9.82 -3.89 -7.00
C SER A 156 8.45 -4.24 -7.59
N PHE A 157 7.64 -3.22 -7.90
CA PHE A 157 6.35 -3.36 -8.56
C PHE A 157 6.51 -3.90 -9.97
N ALA A 158 7.49 -3.38 -10.73
CA ALA A 158 7.81 -3.84 -12.06
C ALA A 158 8.20 -5.33 -12.04
N ALA A 159 9.15 -5.69 -11.18
CA ALA A 159 9.68 -7.04 -11.02
C ALA A 159 8.70 -8.06 -10.43
N ARG A 160 7.59 -7.59 -9.82
CA ARG A 160 6.67 -8.41 -9.03
C ARG A 160 7.46 -9.24 -7.99
N VAL A 161 8.12 -8.53 -7.08
CA VAL A 161 8.92 -9.13 -5.99
C VAL A 161 8.04 -10.01 -5.10
N GLY A 162 6.87 -9.50 -4.69
CA GLY A 162 5.87 -10.22 -3.91
C GLY A 162 4.69 -10.72 -4.74
N LYS A 163 3.99 -11.75 -4.24
CA LYS A 163 2.77 -12.31 -4.85
C LYS A 163 1.60 -11.31 -4.80
N ASN A 164 1.52 -10.54 -3.72
CA ASN A 164 0.43 -9.59 -3.45
C ASN A 164 0.84 -8.14 -3.78
N LEU A 165 0.78 -7.21 -2.83
CA LEU A 165 0.91 -5.77 -3.11
C LEU A 165 2.32 -5.25 -2.94
N HIS A 166 2.64 -4.16 -3.64
CA HIS A 166 3.92 -3.46 -3.51
C HIS A 166 3.68 -2.07 -2.95
N PHE A 167 4.24 -1.80 -1.77
CA PHE A 167 4.04 -0.54 -1.07
C PHE A 167 5.31 0.31 -1.05
N TRP A 168 5.12 1.59 -1.32
CA TRP A 168 6.09 2.63 -0.97
C TRP A 168 5.74 3.17 0.42
N ASN A 169 6.59 2.89 1.40
CA ASN A 169 6.39 3.37 2.77
C ASN A 169 7.37 4.50 3.09
N VAL A 170 6.82 5.59 3.61
CA VAL A 170 7.57 6.77 4.04
C VAL A 170 7.06 7.10 5.45
N PRO A 171 7.66 6.51 6.51
CA PRO A 171 7.12 6.52 7.88
C PRO A 171 6.68 7.90 8.40
N GLY A 172 7.54 8.92 8.27
CA GLY A 172 7.26 10.31 8.64
C GLY A 172 6.40 11.09 7.64
N GLY A 173 6.05 10.45 6.51
CA GLY A 173 5.49 11.10 5.33
C GLY A 173 6.54 11.84 4.51
N LEU A 174 6.18 12.21 3.27
CA LEU A 174 7.08 12.97 2.41
C LEU A 174 7.49 14.28 3.07
N PRO A 175 8.75 14.73 2.91
CA PRO A 175 9.22 15.99 3.44
C PRO A 175 8.57 17.16 2.70
N THR A 176 7.35 17.53 3.07
CA THR A 176 6.53 18.54 2.35
C THR A 176 7.11 19.95 2.39
N SER A 177 8.08 20.21 3.28
CA SER A 177 8.86 21.45 3.29
C SER A 177 9.88 21.52 2.15
N LEU A 178 10.27 20.37 1.57
CA LEU A 178 11.21 20.32 0.46
C LEU A 178 10.50 20.56 -0.86
N ILE A 179 11.06 21.49 -1.61
CA ILE A 179 10.45 21.99 -2.83
C ILE A 179 10.62 21.04 -4.00
N GLU A 180 11.70 20.27 -3.92
CA GLU A 180 12.09 19.19 -4.79
C GLU A 180 11.00 18.13 -4.84
N ILE A 181 10.22 17.92 -3.78
CA ILE A 181 9.10 16.97 -3.81
C ILE A 181 8.04 17.41 -4.83
N ASN A 182 7.72 18.69 -4.91
CA ASN A 182 6.78 19.19 -5.92
C ASN A 182 7.39 19.06 -7.33
N LEU A 183 8.63 19.53 -7.51
CA LEU A 183 9.30 19.56 -8.81
C LEU A 183 9.61 18.15 -9.38
N LEU A 184 9.98 17.20 -8.53
CA LEU A 184 10.42 15.86 -8.93
C LEU A 184 9.29 14.84 -8.93
N PHE A 185 8.25 15.01 -8.11
CA PHE A 185 7.15 14.04 -8.05
C PHE A 185 5.87 14.58 -8.66
N LYS A 186 5.36 15.71 -8.17
CA LYS A 186 4.05 16.23 -8.62
C LYS A 186 4.09 16.71 -10.06
N ASP A 187 5.09 17.49 -10.41
CA ASP A 187 5.20 18.07 -11.74
C ASP A 187 5.48 17.00 -12.80
N ILE A 188 6.08 15.86 -12.41
CA ILE A 188 6.44 14.77 -13.31
C ILE A 188 5.33 13.71 -13.40
N PHE A 189 4.73 13.30 -12.26
CA PHE A 189 3.81 12.17 -12.17
C PHE A 189 2.38 12.56 -11.79
N GLY A 190 2.13 13.82 -11.44
CA GLY A 190 0.85 14.33 -10.95
C GLY A 190 0.67 14.17 -9.43
N GLU A 191 -0.31 14.89 -8.86
CA GLU A 191 -0.59 14.92 -7.41
C GLU A 191 -0.92 13.53 -6.81
N GLU A 192 -1.49 12.61 -7.59
CA GLU A 192 -1.84 11.28 -7.10
C GLU A 192 -0.62 10.42 -6.74
N VAL A 193 0.57 10.68 -7.31
CA VAL A 193 1.78 9.90 -7.02
C VAL A 193 2.16 9.97 -5.54
N ILE A 194 1.93 11.13 -4.90
CA ILE A 194 2.27 11.34 -3.49
C ILE A 194 1.37 10.52 -2.58
N LYS A 195 0.15 10.19 -3.03
CA LYS A 195 -0.79 9.34 -2.27
C LYS A 195 -0.38 7.86 -2.28
N LEU A 196 0.63 7.48 -3.07
CA LEU A 196 1.25 6.15 -3.00
C LEU A 196 2.09 5.98 -1.74
N ALA A 197 2.75 7.05 -1.26
CA ALA A 197 3.57 7.03 -0.06
C ALA A 197 2.70 6.79 1.18
N LYS A 198 2.83 5.61 1.79
CA LYS A 198 2.17 5.27 3.04
C LYS A 198 2.89 5.93 4.22
N LYS A 199 2.13 6.65 5.05
CA LYS A 199 2.61 7.30 6.28
C LYS A 199 2.40 6.39 7.48
N LYS A 200 3.08 5.24 7.50
CA LYS A 200 2.96 4.25 8.57
C LYS A 200 4.30 4.09 9.30
N PRO A 201 4.40 4.52 10.58
CA PRO A 201 5.62 4.31 11.36
C PRO A 201 5.83 2.83 11.73
N THR A 202 4.75 2.08 11.85
CA THR A 202 4.77 0.62 12.01
C THR A 202 4.12 0.01 10.79
N ILE A 203 4.86 -0.84 10.08
CA ILE A 203 4.33 -1.56 8.91
C ILE A 203 3.50 -2.73 9.42
N THR A 204 2.26 -2.83 8.97
CA THR A 204 1.34 -3.93 9.30
C THR A 204 0.70 -4.48 8.04
N LEU A 205 0.40 -5.78 8.06
CA LEU A 205 -0.39 -6.44 7.01
C LEU A 205 -1.87 -6.42 7.38
N SER A 206 -2.70 -6.39 6.35
CA SER A 206 -4.15 -6.49 6.41
C SER A 206 -4.64 -7.71 5.61
N SER A 207 -5.93 -8.03 5.70
CA SER A 207 -6.53 -9.10 4.87
C SER A 207 -6.22 -8.93 3.39
N ARG A 208 -6.21 -7.70 2.85
CA ARG A 208 -5.85 -7.45 1.43
C ARG A 208 -4.44 -7.88 1.08
N ASP A 209 -3.54 -7.94 2.05
CA ASP A 209 -2.13 -8.26 1.86
C ASP A 209 -1.84 -9.76 1.86
N ILE A 210 -2.78 -10.57 2.37
CA ILE A 210 -2.63 -12.02 2.52
C ILE A 210 -3.77 -12.81 1.88
N MET A 211 -4.86 -12.16 1.44
CA MET A 211 -5.98 -12.84 0.81
C MET A 211 -5.62 -13.45 -0.55
N THR A 212 -6.31 -14.52 -0.90
CA THR A 212 -6.21 -15.16 -2.20
C THR A 212 -7.59 -15.53 -2.75
N GLN A 213 -7.72 -15.56 -4.08
CA GLN A 213 -8.83 -16.21 -4.79
C GLN A 213 -8.56 -17.71 -5.03
N GLU A 214 -7.31 -18.14 -4.90
CA GLU A 214 -6.88 -19.51 -5.17
C GLU A 214 -7.50 -20.48 -4.16
N GLY A 215 -8.23 -21.47 -4.67
CA GLY A 215 -8.91 -22.46 -3.84
C GLY A 215 -10.24 -21.98 -3.23
N MET A 216 -10.72 -20.78 -3.55
CA MET A 216 -12.06 -20.31 -3.20
C MET A 216 -13.10 -20.80 -4.22
N ILE A 217 -14.19 -21.39 -3.74
CA ILE A 217 -15.36 -21.77 -4.55
C ILE A 217 -16.58 -21.03 -4.03
N LEU A 218 -17.29 -20.36 -4.93
CA LEU A 218 -18.63 -19.82 -4.67
C LEU A 218 -19.69 -20.88 -4.96
N LYS A 219 -20.58 -21.14 -4.00
CA LYS A 219 -21.74 -22.03 -4.16
C LYS A 219 -23.04 -21.28 -3.91
N ASN A 220 -24.06 -21.59 -4.70
CA ASN A 220 -25.37 -20.98 -4.53
C ASN A 220 -26.08 -21.62 -3.33
N HIS A 221 -26.83 -20.83 -2.57
CA HIS A 221 -27.65 -21.31 -1.46
C HIS A 221 -28.67 -22.41 -1.82
N GLU A 222 -29.06 -22.53 -3.09
CA GLU A 222 -29.93 -23.59 -3.61
C GLU A 222 -29.19 -24.91 -3.92
N ASP A 223 -27.86 -24.89 -3.98
CA ASP A 223 -27.06 -26.10 -4.23
C ASP A 223 -27.24 -27.12 -3.09
N LYS A 224 -27.06 -28.40 -3.40
CA LYS A 224 -27.18 -29.47 -2.39
C LYS A 224 -25.88 -29.60 -1.60
N SER A 225 -26.01 -29.76 -0.29
CA SER A 225 -24.87 -29.95 0.62
C SER A 225 -24.04 -31.21 0.31
N ILE A 226 -24.65 -32.24 -0.29
CA ILE A 226 -23.99 -33.51 -0.63
C ILE A 226 -23.02 -33.41 -1.80
N ASP A 227 -23.28 -32.50 -2.75
CA ASP A 227 -22.48 -32.34 -3.98
C ASP A 227 -21.12 -31.68 -3.69
N ILE A 228 -20.98 -31.04 -2.54
CA ILE A 228 -19.76 -30.32 -2.16
C ILE A 228 -18.68 -31.24 -1.57
N ASP A 229 -19.11 -32.29 -0.85
CA ASP A 229 -18.25 -33.07 0.04
C ASP A 229 -17.37 -34.11 -0.68
N ARG A 230 -17.71 -34.46 -1.93
CA ARG A 230 -17.01 -35.49 -2.71
C ARG A 230 -15.74 -35.01 -3.42
N GLU A 231 -15.58 -33.71 -3.67
CA GLU A 231 -14.49 -33.18 -4.52
C GLU A 231 -13.56 -32.16 -3.84
N ASN A 232 -13.89 -31.60 -2.68
CA ASN A 232 -13.37 -30.29 -2.28
C ASN A 232 -12.75 -30.18 -0.88
N ARG A 233 -12.22 -31.25 -0.28
CA ARG A 233 -11.63 -31.21 1.09
C ARG A 233 -10.55 -30.13 1.30
N LEU A 234 -9.86 -29.68 0.25
CA LEU A 234 -8.80 -28.66 0.31
C LEU A 234 -9.27 -27.25 -0.11
N LYS A 235 -10.50 -27.09 -0.58
CA LYS A 235 -11.01 -25.80 -1.09
C LYS A 235 -11.92 -25.12 -0.07
N ALA A 236 -11.90 -23.79 -0.06
CA ALA A 236 -12.77 -22.98 0.76
C ALA A 236 -14.10 -22.75 0.05
N VAL A 237 -15.19 -23.28 0.61
CA VAL A 237 -16.53 -23.13 0.03
C VAL A 237 -17.25 -21.98 0.70
N VAL A 238 -17.58 -20.98 -0.10
CA VAL A 238 -18.27 -19.77 0.32
C VAL A 238 -19.66 -19.79 -0.30
N VAL A 239 -20.67 -19.78 0.55
CA VAL A 239 -22.07 -19.83 0.12
C VAL A 239 -22.58 -18.42 -0.08
N VAL A 240 -23.20 -18.19 -1.24
CA VAL A 240 -23.77 -16.90 -1.63
C VAL A 240 -25.23 -17.02 -2.05
N ASP A 241 -25.96 -15.92 -1.95
CA ASP A 241 -27.30 -15.78 -2.54
C ASP A 241 -27.23 -15.61 -4.07
N ASN A 242 -28.40 -15.47 -4.71
CA ASN A 242 -28.51 -15.27 -6.16
C ASN A 242 -27.89 -13.94 -6.64
N ASP A 243 -27.74 -12.96 -5.75
CA ASP A 243 -27.10 -11.67 -6.01
C ASP A 243 -25.58 -11.71 -5.74
N GLY A 244 -25.02 -12.86 -5.30
CA GLY A 244 -23.61 -13.02 -4.95
C GLY A 244 -23.23 -12.51 -3.55
N ASN A 245 -24.19 -12.23 -2.67
CA ASN A 245 -23.92 -11.82 -1.30
C ASN A 245 -23.61 -13.02 -0.40
N TYR A 246 -22.64 -12.86 0.48
CA TYR A 246 -22.18 -13.84 1.45
C TYR A 246 -23.28 -14.25 2.44
N LEU A 247 -23.49 -15.56 2.56
CA LEU A 247 -24.39 -16.17 3.54
C LEU A 247 -23.64 -16.96 4.62
N GLY A 248 -22.48 -17.51 4.29
CA GLY A 248 -21.68 -18.29 5.23
C GLY A 248 -20.57 -19.12 4.58
N ASP A 249 -19.68 -19.65 5.41
CA ASP A 249 -18.67 -20.63 5.01
C ASP A 249 -19.19 -22.05 5.22
N TRP A 250 -18.88 -22.96 4.29
CA TRP A 250 -19.19 -24.39 4.39
C TRP A 250 -17.91 -25.24 4.44
N ARG A 251 -17.68 -25.91 5.57
CA ARG A 251 -16.48 -26.73 5.81
C ARG A 251 -16.84 -28.21 5.87
N SER A 252 -15.85 -29.08 5.69
CA SER A 252 -16.02 -30.54 5.82
C SER A 252 -16.57 -30.93 7.20
N LEU A 253 -16.06 -30.32 8.28
CA LEU A 253 -16.54 -30.54 9.65
C LEU A 253 -18.02 -30.12 9.83
N ASP A 254 -18.49 -29.12 9.09
CA ASP A 254 -19.89 -28.71 9.14
C ASP A 254 -20.82 -29.78 8.51
N SER A 255 -20.30 -30.51 7.50
CA SER A 255 -21.07 -31.49 6.76
C SER A 255 -21.56 -32.64 7.63
N GLU A 256 -20.71 -33.16 8.51
CA GLU A 256 -21.04 -34.32 9.34
C GLU A 256 -22.14 -34.00 10.34
N GLY A 257 -21.99 -32.92 11.12
CA GLY A 257 -22.99 -32.51 12.12
C GLY A 257 -24.34 -32.18 11.48
N VAL A 258 -24.34 -31.46 10.35
CA VAL A 258 -25.58 -31.12 9.65
C VAL A 258 -26.24 -32.37 9.06
N ARG A 259 -25.48 -33.29 8.47
CA ARG A 259 -26.00 -34.56 7.96
C ARG A 259 -26.65 -35.40 9.05
N GLN A 260 -26.05 -35.46 10.24
CA GLN A 260 -26.65 -36.19 11.36
C GLN A 260 -28.04 -35.63 11.68
N ILE A 261 -28.22 -34.31 11.76
CA ILE A 261 -29.53 -33.68 12.03
C ILE A 261 -30.53 -33.96 10.90
N ILE A 262 -30.11 -33.80 9.64
CA ILE A 262 -30.98 -34.11 8.48
C ILE A 262 -31.39 -35.58 8.49
N MET A 263 -30.47 -36.49 8.88
CA MET A 263 -30.72 -37.93 8.97
C MET A 263 -31.76 -38.26 10.06
N LEU A 264 -31.74 -37.55 11.20
CA LEU A 264 -32.75 -37.73 12.25
C LEU A 264 -34.17 -37.45 11.72
N LEU A 265 -34.36 -36.36 10.97
CA LEU A 265 -35.66 -36.08 10.35
C LEU A 265 -35.98 -37.08 9.24
N ASN A 266 -35.01 -37.46 8.42
CA ASN A 266 -35.19 -38.43 7.34
C ASN A 266 -35.64 -39.81 7.84
N ASN A 267 -35.11 -40.26 8.97
CA ASN A 267 -35.55 -41.50 9.62
C ASN A 267 -37.02 -41.41 10.05
N CYS A 268 -37.44 -40.28 10.64
CA CYS A 268 -38.85 -40.04 10.97
C CYS A 268 -39.74 -40.00 9.72
N LEU A 269 -39.29 -39.36 8.64
CA LEU A 269 -40.02 -39.30 7.36
C LEU A 269 -40.12 -40.68 6.68
N ARG A 270 -39.06 -41.50 6.76
CA ARG A 270 -39.05 -42.88 6.24
C ARG A 270 -39.98 -43.79 7.05
N TRP A 271 -39.98 -43.65 8.37
CA TRP A 271 -40.95 -44.33 9.22
C TRP A 271 -42.38 -43.93 8.86
N PHE A 272 -42.62 -42.64 8.65
CA PHE A 272 -43.93 -42.12 8.22
C PHE A 272 -44.35 -42.67 6.85
N GLU A 273 -43.43 -42.72 5.88
CA GLU A 273 -43.63 -43.32 4.55
C GLU A 273 -44.09 -44.78 4.65
N ASN A 274 -43.34 -45.60 5.40
CA ASN A 274 -43.64 -47.01 5.61
C ASN A 274 -44.97 -47.21 6.33
N THR A 275 -45.23 -46.43 7.39
CA THR A 275 -46.47 -46.49 8.16
C THR A 275 -47.67 -46.12 7.30
N MET A 276 -47.53 -45.10 6.44
CA MET A 276 -48.55 -44.71 5.47
C MET A 276 -48.81 -45.82 4.45
N HIS A 277 -47.76 -46.45 3.90
CA HIS A 277 -47.92 -47.58 2.96
C HIS A 277 -48.68 -48.74 3.59
N LEU A 278 -48.24 -49.21 4.77
CA LEU A 278 -48.88 -50.32 5.48
C LEU A 278 -50.33 -50.00 5.82
N SER A 279 -50.58 -48.77 6.28
CA SER A 279 -51.93 -48.36 6.69
C SER A 279 -52.86 -48.13 5.49
N LEU A 280 -52.34 -47.68 4.33
CA LEU A 280 -53.09 -47.61 3.08
C LEU A 280 -53.44 -49.01 2.59
N ILE A 281 -52.49 -49.95 2.55
CA ILE A 281 -52.74 -51.34 2.16
C ILE A 281 -53.80 -51.96 3.09
N SER A 282 -53.67 -51.75 4.40
CA SER A 282 -54.65 -52.23 5.40
C SER A 282 -56.04 -51.60 5.24
N LEU A 283 -56.12 -50.32 4.83
CA LEU A 283 -57.38 -49.65 4.56
C LEU A 283 -58.10 -50.27 3.35
N PHE A 284 -57.36 -50.50 2.26
CA PHE A 284 -57.88 -51.10 1.03
C PHE A 284 -58.13 -52.61 1.16
N SER A 285 -57.57 -53.29 2.15
CA SER A 285 -57.86 -54.71 2.44
C SER A 285 -59.13 -54.93 3.28
N LYS A 286 -59.82 -53.87 3.72
CA LYS A 286 -61.07 -54.01 4.48
C LYS A 286 -62.18 -54.59 3.60
N LYS A 287 -62.87 -55.63 4.10
CA LYS A 287 -64.02 -56.27 3.42
C LYS A 287 -65.14 -55.28 3.04
N ASN A 288 -65.30 -54.18 3.79
CA ASN A 288 -66.32 -53.16 3.56
C ASN A 288 -65.72 -51.75 3.68
N LEU A 289 -64.89 -51.34 2.72
CA LEU A 289 -64.35 -49.97 2.70
C LEU A 289 -65.40 -48.95 2.21
N ASN A 290 -65.67 -47.93 3.03
CA ASN A 290 -66.51 -46.81 2.64
C ASN A 290 -65.67 -45.54 2.43
N ILE A 291 -66.11 -44.66 1.52
CA ILE A 291 -65.51 -43.35 1.27
C ILE A 291 -65.38 -42.49 2.55
N LYS A 292 -66.28 -42.68 3.54
CA LYS A 292 -66.23 -42.02 4.86
C LYS A 292 -65.06 -42.48 5.73
N ASP A 293 -64.45 -43.63 5.44
CA ASP A 293 -63.28 -44.14 6.16
C ASP A 293 -61.98 -43.43 5.74
N MET A 294 -61.96 -42.83 4.53
CA MET A 294 -60.79 -42.12 4.00
C MET A 294 -60.43 -40.86 4.81
N PRO A 295 -61.35 -39.93 5.13
CA PRO A 295 -61.02 -38.79 5.99
C PRO A 295 -60.59 -39.19 7.41
N LYS A 296 -61.22 -40.23 7.98
CA LYS A 296 -60.86 -40.76 9.31
C LYS A 296 -59.43 -41.33 9.31
N PHE A 297 -59.09 -42.06 8.25
CA PHE A 297 -57.74 -42.58 8.03
C PHE A 297 -56.70 -41.47 7.93
N ILE A 298 -56.90 -40.48 7.06
CA ILE A 298 -55.96 -39.36 6.86
C ILE A 298 -55.75 -38.60 8.18
N SER A 299 -56.84 -38.26 8.87
CA SER A 299 -56.79 -37.58 10.17
C SER A 299 -56.00 -38.41 11.20
N LYS A 300 -56.19 -39.74 11.23
CA LYS A 300 -55.46 -40.61 12.17
C LYS A 300 -53.94 -40.58 11.93
N VAL A 301 -53.50 -40.71 10.68
CA VAL A 301 -52.06 -40.84 10.41
C VAL A 301 -51.35 -39.48 10.43
N PHE A 302 -51.92 -38.44 9.84
CA PHE A 302 -51.31 -37.11 9.81
C PHE A 302 -51.32 -36.40 11.18
N LYS A 303 -52.26 -36.72 12.08
CA LYS A 303 -52.25 -36.21 13.47
C LYS A 303 -51.29 -36.94 14.40
N THR A 304 -50.56 -37.93 13.90
CA THR A 304 -49.46 -38.54 14.66
C THR A 304 -48.40 -37.47 14.92
N LYS A 305 -47.99 -37.33 16.19
CA LYS A 305 -46.90 -36.44 16.56
C LYS A 305 -45.55 -37.02 16.14
N ILE A 306 -44.61 -36.16 15.78
CA ILE A 306 -43.25 -36.57 15.39
C ILE A 306 -42.54 -37.25 16.57
N GLU A 307 -42.72 -36.76 17.80
CA GLU A 307 -42.16 -37.38 19.03
C GLU A 307 -42.64 -38.83 19.27
N ASN A 308 -43.77 -39.23 18.68
CA ASN A 308 -44.36 -40.55 18.86
C ASN A 308 -43.94 -41.55 17.78
N CYS A 309 -43.10 -41.17 16.81
CA CYS A 309 -42.55 -42.16 15.89
C CYS A 309 -41.45 -42.97 16.57
N GLU A 310 -41.35 -44.25 16.20
CA GLU A 310 -40.36 -45.19 16.76
C GLU A 310 -38.92 -44.62 16.70
N PRO A 311 -38.42 -44.06 15.57
CA PRO A 311 -37.10 -43.44 15.56
C PRO A 311 -36.92 -42.32 16.59
N ALA A 312 -37.91 -41.43 16.76
CA ALA A 312 -37.79 -40.31 17.68
C ALA A 312 -37.78 -40.73 19.15
N GLN A 313 -38.41 -41.86 19.48
CA GLN A 313 -38.41 -42.42 20.83
C GLN A 313 -37.03 -42.98 21.21
N GLU A 314 -36.33 -43.58 20.25
CA GLU A 314 -35.00 -44.18 20.42
C GLU A 314 -33.85 -43.16 20.42
N TYR A 315 -34.09 -41.93 19.94
CA TYR A 315 -33.08 -40.89 19.96
C TYR A 315 -32.64 -40.52 21.37
N SER A 316 -31.34 -40.27 21.53
CA SER A 316 -30.80 -39.69 22.76
C SER A 316 -31.39 -38.30 23.02
N GLU A 317 -31.38 -37.85 24.28
CA GLU A 317 -31.88 -36.51 24.64
C GLU A 317 -31.21 -35.38 23.86
N LYS A 318 -29.91 -35.54 23.54
CA LYS A 318 -29.17 -34.59 22.70
C LYS A 318 -29.69 -34.57 21.25
N GLN A 319 -29.97 -35.73 20.66
CA GLN A 319 -30.54 -35.84 19.31
C GLN A 319 -31.96 -35.28 19.26
N LYS A 320 -32.79 -35.56 20.29
CA LYS A 320 -34.13 -34.99 20.42
C LYS A 320 -34.08 -33.47 20.49
N LEU A 321 -33.18 -32.90 21.29
CA LEU A 321 -32.98 -31.45 21.38
C LEU A 321 -32.59 -30.85 20.01
N TYR A 322 -31.62 -31.45 19.31
CA TYR A 322 -31.20 -30.96 17.99
C TYR A 322 -32.29 -31.07 16.94
N LEU A 323 -33.05 -32.17 16.91
CA LEU A 323 -34.17 -32.33 15.99
C LEU A 323 -35.30 -31.34 16.32
N ASN A 324 -35.58 -31.10 17.60
CA ASN A 324 -36.54 -30.09 18.04
C ASN A 324 -36.12 -28.69 17.57
N ASP A 325 -34.88 -28.29 17.86
CA ASP A 325 -34.32 -27.00 17.45
C ASP A 325 -34.29 -26.85 15.92
N TYR A 326 -34.00 -27.93 15.20
CA TYR A 326 -34.04 -27.93 13.74
C TYR A 326 -35.46 -27.68 13.23
N LEU A 327 -36.46 -28.41 13.73
CA LEU A 327 -37.86 -28.24 13.35
C LEU A 327 -38.36 -26.84 13.68
N GLU A 328 -38.07 -26.33 14.89
CA GLU A 328 -38.59 -25.06 15.37
C GLU A 328 -37.86 -23.85 14.77
N LYS A 329 -36.52 -23.82 14.86
CA LYS A 329 -35.70 -22.64 14.53
C LYS A 329 -35.36 -22.56 13.03
N VAL A 330 -35.25 -23.70 12.35
CA VAL A 330 -34.85 -23.76 10.92
C VAL A 330 -36.03 -23.95 10.00
N ILE A 331 -36.84 -24.99 10.22
CA ILE A 331 -38.00 -25.29 9.37
C ILE A 331 -39.20 -24.41 9.71
N GLY A 332 -39.31 -23.93 10.96
CA GLY A 332 -40.39 -23.02 11.39
C GLY A 332 -41.61 -23.73 12.00
N VAL A 333 -41.46 -24.99 12.39
CA VAL A 333 -42.50 -25.79 13.05
C VAL A 333 -42.55 -25.42 14.52
N LYS A 334 -43.45 -24.50 14.89
CA LYS A 334 -43.49 -23.88 16.24
C LYS A 334 -43.55 -24.86 17.43
N LYS A 335 -44.09 -26.07 17.24
CA LYS A 335 -44.18 -27.09 18.30
C LYS A 335 -43.01 -28.08 18.29
N GLY A 336 -42.04 -27.91 17.39
CA GLY A 336 -40.88 -28.78 17.25
C GLY A 336 -41.26 -30.26 17.15
N LEU A 337 -40.70 -31.10 18.01
CA LEU A 337 -41.00 -32.54 18.07
C LEU A 337 -42.45 -32.87 18.46
N LYS A 338 -43.11 -31.98 19.22
CA LYS A 338 -44.51 -32.16 19.65
C LYS A 338 -45.51 -31.88 18.52
N ALA A 339 -45.04 -31.40 17.38
CA ALA A 339 -45.87 -31.14 16.22
C ALA A 339 -46.36 -32.44 15.57
N THR A 340 -47.50 -32.36 14.89
CA THR A 340 -47.99 -33.46 14.05
C THR A 340 -47.36 -33.41 12.64
N PHE A 341 -47.39 -34.54 11.92
CA PHE A 341 -46.99 -34.54 10.50
C PHE A 341 -47.88 -33.63 9.64
N GLU A 342 -49.14 -33.40 10.05
CA GLU A 342 -50.04 -32.40 9.46
C GLU A 342 -49.49 -30.97 9.62
N GLU A 343 -49.10 -30.60 10.84
CA GLU A 343 -48.52 -29.28 11.13
C GLU A 343 -47.19 -29.07 10.41
N PHE A 344 -46.33 -30.09 10.38
CA PHE A 344 -45.07 -30.10 9.61
C PHE A 344 -45.32 -29.88 8.11
N SER A 345 -46.27 -30.62 7.54
CA SER A 345 -46.68 -30.49 6.14
C SER A 345 -47.17 -29.06 5.82
N GLN A 346 -48.00 -28.49 6.69
CA GLN A 346 -48.54 -27.15 6.51
C GLN A 346 -47.46 -26.05 6.62
N THR A 347 -46.46 -26.23 7.48
CA THR A 347 -45.28 -25.35 7.53
C THR A 347 -44.48 -25.41 6.22
N LEU A 348 -44.23 -26.60 5.67
CA LEU A 348 -43.51 -26.75 4.39
C LEU A 348 -44.28 -26.15 3.21
N PHE A 349 -45.62 -26.21 3.23
CA PHE A 349 -46.45 -25.53 2.23
C PHE A 349 -46.22 -24.01 2.21
N ASN A 350 -46.09 -23.39 3.39
CA ASN A 350 -45.76 -21.95 3.48
C ASN A 350 -44.37 -21.62 2.92
N HIS A 351 -43.48 -22.61 2.86
CA HIS A 351 -42.17 -22.53 2.19
C HIS A 351 -42.19 -22.90 0.70
N LYS A 352 -43.39 -22.99 0.08
CA LYS A 352 -43.61 -23.34 -1.33
C LYS A 352 -43.14 -24.75 -1.71
N VAL A 353 -43.01 -25.65 -0.74
CA VAL A 353 -42.79 -27.08 -1.00
C VAL A 353 -44.16 -27.73 -1.18
N LEU A 354 -44.59 -27.88 -2.44
CA LEU A 354 -45.95 -28.35 -2.78
C LEU A 354 -46.21 -29.85 -2.51
N ALA A 355 -45.19 -30.57 -2.04
CA ALA A 355 -45.17 -32.02 -1.79
C ALA A 355 -46.47 -32.60 -1.20
N PHE A 356 -46.92 -32.10 -0.05
CA PHE A 356 -48.08 -32.67 0.64
C PHE A 356 -49.42 -32.09 0.19
N GLN A 357 -49.44 -30.91 -0.43
CA GLN A 357 -50.70 -30.34 -0.92
C GLN A 357 -51.21 -31.12 -2.14
N ASP A 358 -50.30 -31.57 -3.00
CA ASP A 358 -50.63 -32.45 -4.12
C ASP A 358 -51.04 -33.84 -3.64
N PHE A 359 -50.42 -34.35 -2.57
CA PHE A 359 -50.85 -35.59 -1.91
C PHE A 359 -52.25 -35.46 -1.28
N HIS A 360 -52.58 -34.36 -0.59
CA HIS A 360 -53.92 -34.10 -0.06
C HIS A 360 -54.99 -33.93 -1.17
N LYS A 361 -54.63 -33.32 -2.31
CA LYS A 361 -55.52 -33.21 -3.48
C LYS A 361 -55.85 -34.57 -4.08
N ILE A 362 -54.94 -35.56 -4.02
CA ILE A 362 -55.23 -36.91 -4.51
C ILE A 362 -56.37 -37.56 -3.70
N PHE A 363 -56.47 -37.30 -2.40
CA PHE A 363 -57.60 -37.78 -1.59
C PHE A 363 -58.93 -37.06 -1.89
N SER A 364 -58.90 -35.81 -2.35
CA SER A 364 -60.11 -35.12 -2.83
C SER A 364 -60.51 -35.58 -4.25
N ILE A 365 -59.55 -36.01 -5.07
CA ILE A 365 -59.78 -36.68 -6.37
C ILE A 365 -60.35 -38.09 -6.15
N LEU A 366 -59.88 -38.82 -5.13
CA LEU A 366 -60.43 -40.12 -4.71
C LEU A 366 -61.93 -40.03 -4.36
N LYS A 367 -62.38 -38.92 -3.78
CA LYS A 367 -63.81 -38.69 -3.52
C LYS A 367 -64.66 -38.62 -4.79
N LYS A 368 -64.05 -38.27 -5.93
CA LYS A 368 -64.67 -38.15 -7.27
C LYS A 368 -64.36 -39.34 -8.18
N SER A 369 -63.66 -40.36 -7.67
CA SER A 369 -63.16 -41.47 -8.47
C SER A 369 -64.23 -42.53 -8.73
N LYS A 370 -64.10 -43.27 -9.84
CA LYS A 370 -65.03 -44.34 -10.25
C LYS A 370 -64.84 -45.65 -9.45
N ILE A 371 -64.07 -45.65 -8.36
CA ILE A 371 -63.83 -46.84 -7.52
C ILE A 371 -64.84 -46.96 -6.39
N PHE A 372 -65.66 -45.93 -6.14
CA PHE A 372 -66.75 -45.97 -5.18
C PHE A 372 -68.08 -45.90 -5.93
N ASP A 373 -69.08 -46.64 -5.45
CA ASP A 373 -70.45 -46.57 -5.95
C ASP A 373 -71.18 -45.29 -5.48
N LYS A 374 -72.41 -45.07 -5.94
CA LYS A 374 -73.23 -43.91 -5.54
C LYS A 374 -73.54 -43.87 -4.03
N LYS A 375 -73.38 -44.99 -3.31
CA LYS A 375 -73.56 -45.13 -1.85
C LYS A 375 -72.22 -44.98 -1.09
N GLY A 376 -71.12 -44.78 -1.80
CA GLY A 376 -69.77 -44.61 -1.26
C GLY A 376 -69.08 -45.92 -0.86
N LYS A 377 -69.57 -47.10 -1.25
CA LYS A 377 -68.88 -48.39 -1.07
C LYS A 377 -67.90 -48.62 -2.20
N ILE A 378 -66.75 -49.22 -1.89
CA ILE A 378 -65.77 -49.60 -2.91
C ILE A 378 -66.37 -50.63 -3.89
N ILE A 379 -66.15 -50.40 -5.18
CA ILE A 379 -66.52 -51.32 -6.27
C ILE A 379 -65.36 -52.31 -6.43
N GLU A 380 -65.62 -53.61 -6.28
CA GLU A 380 -64.62 -54.68 -6.39
C GLU A 380 -64.11 -54.81 -7.84
N ASN A 381 -63.15 -53.94 -8.19
CA ASN A 381 -62.42 -53.97 -9.45
C ASN A 381 -60.93 -53.90 -9.12
N ARG A 382 -60.34 -55.06 -8.84
CA ARG A 382 -58.96 -55.18 -8.35
C ARG A 382 -57.95 -54.46 -9.23
N PRO A 383 -57.98 -54.56 -10.58
CA PRO A 383 -57.05 -53.79 -11.43
C PRO A 383 -57.13 -52.28 -11.22
N LYS A 384 -58.35 -51.71 -11.14
CA LYS A 384 -58.54 -50.28 -10.88
C LYS A 384 -58.10 -49.91 -9.47
N ILE A 385 -58.46 -50.69 -8.45
CA ILE A 385 -58.08 -50.44 -7.06
C ILE A 385 -56.56 -50.43 -6.90
N PHE A 386 -55.86 -51.42 -7.47
CA PHE A 386 -54.40 -51.49 -7.41
C PHE A 386 -53.73 -50.33 -8.15
N SER A 387 -54.23 -49.94 -9.33
CA SER A 387 -53.73 -48.77 -10.05
C SER A 387 -53.87 -47.48 -9.23
N TYR A 388 -55.01 -47.26 -8.54
CA TYR A 388 -55.18 -46.11 -7.66
C TYR A 388 -54.29 -46.16 -6.41
N LEU A 389 -54.04 -47.34 -5.86
CA LEU A 389 -53.13 -47.52 -4.72
C LEU A 389 -51.67 -47.27 -5.14
N GLU A 390 -51.26 -47.75 -6.31
CA GLU A 390 -49.95 -47.50 -6.90
C GLU A 390 -49.74 -46.01 -7.15
N ASP A 391 -50.72 -45.32 -7.73
CA ASP A 391 -50.68 -43.86 -7.92
C ASP A 391 -50.54 -43.11 -6.59
N LEU A 392 -51.28 -43.52 -5.55
CA LEU A 392 -51.16 -42.95 -4.20
C LEU A 392 -49.75 -43.11 -3.64
N ILE A 393 -49.19 -44.32 -3.71
CA ILE A 393 -47.84 -44.63 -3.21
C ILE A 393 -46.79 -43.83 -3.98
N LYS A 394 -46.86 -43.83 -5.31
CA LYS A 394 -45.93 -43.09 -6.17
C LYS A 394 -45.93 -41.60 -5.86
N ASN A 395 -47.11 -41.01 -5.66
CA ASN A 395 -47.22 -39.59 -5.31
C ASN A 395 -46.73 -39.29 -3.89
N LEU A 396 -46.91 -40.20 -2.92
CA LEU A 396 -46.32 -40.07 -1.59
C LEU A 396 -44.79 -40.07 -1.65
N THR A 397 -44.21 -40.98 -2.42
CA THR A 397 -42.75 -41.03 -2.62
C THR A 397 -42.23 -39.77 -3.32
N LEU A 398 -42.91 -39.26 -4.35
CA LEU A 398 -42.55 -37.99 -5.00
C LEU A 398 -42.63 -36.80 -4.02
N ALA A 399 -43.66 -36.76 -3.18
CA ALA A 399 -43.81 -35.74 -2.15
C ALA A 399 -42.63 -35.77 -1.16
N LEU A 400 -42.30 -36.96 -0.63
CA LEU A 400 -41.19 -37.12 0.30
C LEU A 400 -39.83 -36.85 -0.35
N GLN A 401 -39.64 -37.19 -1.63
CA GLN A 401 -38.45 -36.82 -2.40
C GLN A 401 -38.32 -35.30 -2.55
N SER A 402 -39.41 -34.58 -2.80
CA SER A 402 -39.40 -33.11 -2.85
C SER A 402 -39.01 -32.50 -1.50
N ILE A 403 -39.46 -33.09 -0.39
CA ILE A 403 -39.10 -32.66 0.98
C ILE A 403 -37.62 -32.94 1.24
N ARG A 404 -37.13 -34.14 0.93
CA ARG A 404 -35.71 -34.51 1.03
C ARG A 404 -34.83 -33.54 0.23
N SER A 405 -35.22 -33.23 -1.00
CA SER A 405 -34.49 -32.27 -1.83
C SER A 405 -34.53 -30.84 -1.28
N TYR A 406 -35.58 -30.45 -0.54
CA TYR A 406 -35.66 -29.15 0.10
C TYR A 406 -34.74 -29.06 1.32
N ILE A 407 -34.74 -30.06 2.20
CA ILE A 407 -33.94 -30.06 3.43
C ILE A 407 -32.44 -30.24 3.17
N GLU A 408 -32.05 -30.79 2.01
CA GLU A 408 -30.66 -30.96 1.59
C GLU A 408 -29.99 -29.68 1.05
N LYS A 409 -30.76 -28.60 0.82
CA LYS A 409 -30.25 -27.32 0.32
C LYS A 409 -29.25 -26.69 1.29
N LEU A 410 -28.26 -25.98 0.74
CA LEU A 410 -27.24 -25.30 1.53
C LEU A 410 -27.79 -24.20 2.44
N ASP A 411 -28.85 -23.50 2.04
CA ASP A 411 -29.46 -22.47 2.89
C ASP A 411 -30.05 -23.09 4.19
N ILE A 412 -30.68 -24.27 4.09
CA ILE A 412 -31.15 -25.05 5.24
C ILE A 412 -29.97 -25.54 6.06
N ALA A 413 -28.95 -26.08 5.41
CA ALA A 413 -27.74 -26.56 6.06
C ALA A 413 -27.03 -25.47 6.88
N LEU A 414 -26.92 -24.25 6.32
CA LEU A 414 -26.37 -23.08 7.03
C LEU A 414 -27.25 -22.64 8.20
N LYS A 415 -28.58 -22.69 8.06
CA LYS A 415 -29.49 -22.39 9.17
C LYS A 415 -29.34 -23.41 10.30
N ILE A 416 -29.15 -24.69 10.01
CA ILE A 416 -28.84 -25.72 11.01
C ILE A 416 -27.56 -25.34 11.77
N LYS A 417 -26.48 -25.06 11.04
CA LYS A 417 -25.22 -24.61 11.63
C LYS A 417 -25.37 -23.38 12.53
N ASN A 418 -26.08 -22.37 12.06
CA ASN A 418 -26.16 -21.10 12.77
C ASN A 418 -27.16 -21.13 13.95
N LYS A 419 -28.28 -21.84 13.83
CA LYS A 419 -29.39 -21.78 14.79
C LYS A 419 -29.51 -23.00 15.71
N VAL A 420 -28.99 -24.15 15.29
CA VAL A 420 -29.00 -25.40 16.09
C VAL A 420 -27.66 -25.58 16.79
N PHE A 421 -26.55 -25.46 16.04
CA PHE A 421 -25.21 -25.55 16.63
C PHE A 421 -24.67 -24.22 17.18
N ASN A 422 -25.39 -23.10 17.00
CA ASN A 422 -24.97 -21.76 17.41
C ASN A 422 -23.57 -21.37 16.89
N TYR A 423 -23.25 -21.75 15.65
CA TYR A 423 -22.00 -21.37 14.99
C TYR A 423 -22.25 -20.22 14.00
N PRO A 424 -22.20 -18.94 14.44
CA PRO A 424 -22.51 -17.82 13.56
C PRO A 424 -21.47 -17.69 12.43
N PRO A 425 -21.82 -17.01 11.31
CA PRO A 425 -20.87 -16.71 10.25
C PRO A 425 -19.70 -15.87 10.78
N HIS A 426 -18.48 -16.30 10.50
CA HIS A 426 -17.27 -15.53 10.80
C HIS A 426 -16.64 -15.07 9.50
N PHE A 427 -16.38 -13.78 9.37
CA PHE A 427 -15.71 -13.20 8.22
C PHE A 427 -14.91 -11.98 8.66
N ILE A 428 -14.03 -11.53 7.77
CA ILE A 428 -13.14 -10.40 7.98
C ILE A 428 -13.33 -9.36 6.87
N TYR A 429 -12.89 -8.15 7.14
CA TYR A 429 -12.90 -7.08 6.17
C TYR A 429 -11.53 -6.95 5.51
N PRO A 430 -11.45 -6.27 4.35
CA PRO A 430 -10.19 -6.18 3.62
C PRO A 430 -9.12 -5.42 4.42
N ASP A 431 -9.54 -4.51 5.31
CA ASP A 431 -8.68 -3.68 6.14
C ASP A 431 -8.46 -4.25 7.56
N SER A 432 -8.99 -5.45 7.87
CA SER A 432 -8.71 -6.17 9.12
C SER A 432 -7.23 -6.52 9.22
N ASP A 433 -6.61 -6.29 10.38
CA ASP A 433 -5.19 -6.56 10.59
C ASP A 433 -4.90 -8.04 10.91
N VAL A 434 -3.63 -8.44 10.83
CA VAL A 434 -3.20 -9.83 11.06
C VAL A 434 -3.62 -10.38 12.42
N GLU A 435 -3.63 -9.56 13.47
CA GLU A 435 -3.97 -10.05 14.81
C GLU A 435 -5.48 -10.26 14.95
N GLU A 436 -6.30 -9.38 14.38
CA GLU A 436 -7.75 -9.58 14.23
C GLU A 436 -8.05 -10.86 13.42
N ILE A 437 -7.31 -11.10 12.33
CA ILE A 437 -7.46 -12.28 11.48
C ILE A 437 -7.13 -13.55 12.27
N LYS A 438 -5.99 -13.59 12.97
CA LYS A 438 -5.60 -14.74 13.81
C LYS A 438 -6.65 -15.04 14.88
N MET A 439 -7.12 -14.01 15.58
CA MET A 439 -8.14 -14.12 16.61
C MET A 439 -9.45 -14.70 16.06
N LYS A 440 -9.94 -14.18 14.92
CA LYS A 440 -11.19 -14.65 14.30
C LYS A 440 -11.05 -16.04 13.65
N LEU A 441 -9.86 -16.40 13.20
CA LEU A 441 -9.62 -17.68 12.53
C LEU A 441 -9.77 -18.82 13.54
N GLY A 442 -9.10 -18.73 14.70
CA GLY A 442 -9.13 -19.80 15.71
C GLY A 442 -8.75 -21.16 15.11
N SER A 443 -9.59 -22.18 15.32
CA SER A 443 -9.39 -23.53 14.76
C SER A 443 -9.88 -23.71 13.31
N ARG A 444 -10.37 -22.65 12.66
CA ARG A 444 -10.94 -22.74 11.30
C ARG A 444 -9.85 -22.86 10.26
N SER A 445 -10.14 -23.58 9.17
CA SER A 445 -9.22 -23.74 8.04
C SER A 445 -9.07 -22.46 7.19
N TYR A 446 -10.07 -21.58 7.18
CA TYR A 446 -10.04 -20.29 6.49
C TYR A 446 -11.10 -19.31 7.02
N LEU A 447 -10.91 -18.03 6.69
CA LEU A 447 -11.89 -16.95 6.81
C LEU A 447 -12.17 -16.32 5.45
N THR A 448 -13.43 -15.99 5.19
CA THR A 448 -13.83 -15.21 4.01
C THR A 448 -13.62 -13.71 4.24
N VAL A 449 -13.06 -13.04 3.23
CA VAL A 449 -12.88 -11.58 3.19
C VAL A 449 -14.06 -10.96 2.44
N ASN A 450 -14.83 -10.11 3.10
CA ASN A 450 -16.04 -9.49 2.55
C ASN A 450 -15.89 -7.98 2.36
N LEU A 451 -16.40 -7.44 1.26
CA LEU A 451 -16.71 -6.01 1.12
C LEU A 451 -18.13 -5.75 1.66
N SER A 452 -18.29 -4.75 2.52
CA SER A 452 -19.60 -4.33 3.02
C SER A 452 -20.11 -3.11 2.26
N HIS A 453 -21.36 -3.18 1.77
CA HIS A 453 -22.08 -2.07 1.17
C HIS A 453 -23.57 -2.18 1.50
N ASN A 454 -24.16 -1.17 2.14
CA ASN A 454 -25.58 -1.16 2.54
C ASN A 454 -26.04 -2.44 3.26
N ASN A 455 -25.26 -2.90 4.24
CA ASN A 455 -25.48 -4.15 5.00
C ASN A 455 -25.48 -5.45 4.16
N LYS A 456 -25.11 -5.38 2.88
CA LYS A 456 -24.81 -6.55 2.05
C LYS A 456 -23.30 -6.80 2.05
N HIS A 457 -22.93 -8.08 2.12
CA HIS A 457 -21.54 -8.51 2.17
C HIS A 457 -21.21 -9.25 0.87
N THR A 458 -20.22 -8.77 0.10
CA THR A 458 -19.77 -9.46 -1.11
C THR A 458 -18.42 -10.12 -0.84
N PRO A 459 -18.28 -11.45 -1.03
CA PRO A 459 -17.01 -12.12 -0.80
C PRO A 459 -16.02 -11.80 -1.91
N ILE A 460 -14.80 -11.43 -1.52
CA ILE A 460 -13.73 -11.00 -2.43
C ILE A 460 -12.43 -11.80 -2.27
N GLY A 461 -12.41 -12.82 -1.42
CA GLY A 461 -11.24 -13.66 -1.20
C GLY A 461 -11.33 -14.45 0.09
N ILE A 462 -10.33 -15.27 0.32
CA ILE A 462 -10.16 -16.03 1.56
C ILE A 462 -8.78 -15.80 2.14
N VAL A 463 -8.66 -15.97 3.46
CA VAL A 463 -7.38 -16.14 4.15
C VAL A 463 -7.37 -17.54 4.73
N ARG A 464 -6.41 -18.37 4.31
CA ARG A 464 -6.30 -19.76 4.77
C ARG A 464 -5.37 -19.82 5.99
N SER A 465 -5.69 -20.73 6.90
CA SER A 465 -4.90 -20.96 8.12
C SER A 465 -3.44 -21.31 7.80
N MET A 466 -3.22 -22.13 6.77
CA MET A 466 -1.87 -22.50 6.33
C MET A 466 -1.04 -21.33 5.83
N ASP A 467 -1.66 -20.33 5.20
CA ASP A 467 -0.95 -19.13 4.73
C ASP A 467 -0.60 -18.21 5.91
N LEU A 468 -1.49 -18.14 6.92
CA LEU A 468 -1.30 -17.30 8.12
C LEU A 468 -0.28 -17.88 9.12
N ASN A 469 -0.10 -19.20 9.13
CA ASN A 469 0.84 -19.90 10.00
C ASN A 469 2.27 -19.93 9.43
N GLN A 470 2.51 -19.35 8.25
CA GLN A 470 3.86 -19.20 7.72
C GLN A 470 4.67 -18.27 8.61
N ARG A 471 5.98 -18.56 8.74
CA ARG A 471 6.91 -17.73 9.53
C ARG A 471 6.95 -16.29 9.03
N PHE A 472 6.89 -16.09 7.72
CA PHE A 472 6.91 -14.79 7.08
C PHE A 472 5.66 -14.61 6.24
N LEU A 473 4.95 -13.51 6.45
CA LEU A 473 3.69 -13.15 5.76
C LEU A 473 3.90 -12.00 4.76
N GLY A 474 5.09 -11.42 4.73
CA GLY A 474 5.45 -10.34 3.82
C GLY A 474 6.94 -10.03 3.89
N THR A 475 7.39 -9.15 3.01
CA THR A 475 8.81 -8.80 2.88
C THR A 475 9.05 -7.30 2.89
N VAL A 476 10.25 -6.89 3.27
CA VAL A 476 10.66 -5.49 3.34
C VAL A 476 12.03 -5.27 2.68
N SER A 477 12.16 -4.16 1.95
CA SER A 477 13.40 -3.59 1.47
C SER A 477 13.66 -2.25 2.16
N LEU A 478 14.83 -2.09 2.77
CA LEU A 478 15.24 -0.88 3.46
C LEU A 478 16.09 -0.01 2.54
N ARG A 479 15.85 1.30 2.55
CA ARG A 479 16.60 2.30 1.78
C ARG A 479 17.02 3.42 2.71
N ASP A 480 18.32 3.69 2.73
CA ASP A 480 18.97 4.73 3.53
C ASP A 480 19.04 4.46 5.04
N PHE A 481 18.85 3.21 5.44
CA PHE A 481 19.08 2.73 6.79
C PHE A 481 19.08 1.19 6.79
N CYS A 482 19.62 0.60 7.84
CA CYS A 482 19.57 -0.84 8.08
C CYS A 482 19.22 -1.21 9.53
N ASN A 483 19.13 -0.22 10.43
CA ASN A 483 18.79 -0.45 11.82
C ASN A 483 17.29 -0.77 11.97
N LEU A 484 16.98 -2.00 12.36
CA LEU A 484 15.60 -2.46 12.56
C LEU A 484 14.92 -1.77 13.75
N ASP A 485 15.66 -1.16 14.68
CA ASP A 485 15.05 -0.43 15.79
C ASP A 485 14.37 0.88 15.33
N GLU A 486 14.77 1.42 14.17
CA GLU A 486 14.18 2.64 13.61
C GLU A 486 12.75 2.44 13.09
N ILE A 487 12.45 1.24 12.63
CA ILE A 487 11.14 0.84 12.12
C ILE A 487 10.71 -0.36 12.93
N LYS A 488 9.73 -0.20 13.81
CA LYS A 488 9.14 -1.30 14.61
C LYS A 488 8.58 -2.39 13.69
N LEU A 489 9.44 -3.25 13.17
CA LEU A 489 9.11 -4.21 12.13
C LEU A 489 8.57 -5.49 12.81
N PRO A 490 7.32 -5.88 12.55
CA PRO A 490 6.79 -7.12 13.11
C PRO A 490 7.60 -8.35 12.69
N SER A 491 7.65 -9.35 13.55
CA SER A 491 8.44 -10.59 13.34
C SER A 491 8.02 -11.42 12.13
N TYR A 492 6.78 -11.24 11.66
CA TYR A 492 6.26 -11.88 10.46
C TYR A 492 6.72 -11.23 9.15
N PHE A 493 7.53 -10.16 9.20
CA PHE A 493 8.19 -9.60 8.03
C PHE A 493 9.62 -10.10 7.90
N GLN A 494 10.02 -10.31 6.64
CA GLN A 494 11.37 -10.68 6.28
C GLN A 494 12.06 -9.53 5.55
N VAL A 495 13.23 -9.10 6.03
CA VAL A 495 14.04 -8.11 5.31
C VAL A 495 14.84 -8.81 4.22
N ILE A 496 14.64 -8.41 2.96
CA ILE A 496 15.20 -9.09 1.79
C ILE A 496 16.15 -8.22 0.96
N SER A 497 16.06 -6.89 1.02
CA SER A 497 17.11 -6.03 0.46
C SER A 497 17.38 -4.78 1.27
N ILE A 498 18.64 -4.36 1.27
CA ILE A 498 19.12 -3.22 2.04
C ILE A 498 20.10 -2.46 1.15
N ILE A 499 19.85 -1.16 0.97
CA ILE A 499 20.81 -0.24 0.33
C ILE A 499 20.98 0.93 1.30
N ASP A 500 22.18 1.05 1.87
CA ASP A 500 22.48 1.97 2.95
C ASP A 500 23.92 2.50 2.86
N HIS A 501 24.17 3.67 3.43
CA HIS A 501 25.50 4.29 3.53
C HIS A 501 25.87 4.64 4.98
N HIS A 502 24.98 4.39 5.95
CA HIS A 502 25.21 4.60 7.37
C HIS A 502 26.00 3.46 8.03
N LYS A 503 26.39 3.68 9.29
CA LYS A 503 26.99 2.64 10.13
C LYS A 503 26.01 1.49 10.29
N THR A 504 26.44 0.30 9.87
CA THR A 504 25.54 -0.84 9.76
C THR A 504 25.42 -1.65 11.04
N LYS A 505 24.18 -2.00 11.40
CA LYS A 505 23.84 -3.06 12.35
C LYS A 505 22.71 -3.88 11.76
N LEU A 506 22.98 -5.13 11.38
CA LEU A 506 22.07 -5.93 10.54
C LEU A 506 21.96 -7.34 11.10
N ASN A 507 20.72 -7.76 11.36
CA ASN A 507 20.40 -9.14 11.74
C ASN A 507 19.22 -9.60 10.89
N THR A 508 19.48 -10.52 9.94
CA THR A 508 18.47 -11.06 9.04
C THR A 508 18.38 -12.57 9.21
N TYR A 509 17.16 -13.10 9.16
CA TYR A 509 16.91 -14.55 9.30
C TYR A 509 17.19 -15.34 8.02
N THR A 510 17.47 -14.67 6.92
CA THR A 510 17.61 -15.26 5.57
C THR A 510 18.53 -14.41 4.70
N PRO A 511 19.11 -14.99 3.63
CA PRO A 511 19.92 -14.24 2.67
C PRO A 511 19.18 -13.03 2.10
N SER A 512 19.80 -11.86 2.24
CA SER A 512 19.33 -10.58 1.69
C SER A 512 20.31 -10.04 0.66
N VAL A 513 19.82 -9.27 -0.30
CA VAL A 513 20.70 -8.42 -1.12
C VAL A 513 21.04 -7.20 -0.29
N THR A 514 22.28 -7.12 0.19
CA THR A 514 22.74 -6.03 1.05
C THR A 514 23.87 -5.27 0.37
N ILE A 515 23.65 -3.98 0.14
CA ILE A 515 24.61 -3.07 -0.47
C ILE A 515 24.86 -1.94 0.52
N ILE A 516 26.04 -1.98 1.12
CA ILE A 516 26.52 -0.94 2.02
C ILE A 516 27.77 -0.36 1.39
N GLY A 517 27.85 0.96 1.30
CA GLY A 517 28.99 1.61 0.67
C GLY A 517 29.33 2.94 1.30
N ASP A 518 30.62 3.26 1.29
CA ASP A 518 31.11 4.60 1.59
C ASP A 518 30.70 5.55 0.45
N ALA A 519 29.59 6.22 0.67
CA ALA A 519 29.01 7.25 -0.19
C ALA A 519 28.35 8.29 0.72
N GLN A 520 28.30 9.54 0.28
CA GLN A 520 27.62 10.56 1.07
C GLN A 520 26.09 10.48 0.95
N ALA A 521 25.59 9.85 -0.11
CA ALA A 521 24.16 9.72 -0.41
C ALA A 521 23.83 8.27 -0.82
N THR A 522 22.73 7.70 -0.34
CA THR A 522 22.28 6.36 -0.73
C THR A 522 21.94 6.30 -2.22
N ASN A 523 21.47 7.38 -2.83
CA ASN A 523 21.20 7.41 -4.27
C ASN A 523 22.46 7.24 -5.15
N THR A 524 23.66 7.47 -4.62
CA THR A 524 24.91 7.10 -5.32
C THR A 524 24.96 5.59 -5.57
N LEU A 525 24.62 4.78 -4.55
CA LEU A 525 24.62 3.32 -4.62
C LEU A 525 23.49 2.83 -5.54
N THR A 526 22.28 3.38 -5.38
CA THR A 526 21.12 3.03 -6.21
C THR A 526 21.38 3.35 -7.69
N ALA A 527 22.00 4.49 -7.98
CA ALA A 527 22.32 4.89 -9.34
C ALA A 527 23.33 3.97 -10.03
N GLU A 528 24.33 3.43 -9.33
CA GLU A 528 25.28 2.50 -9.91
C GLU A 528 24.61 1.20 -10.37
N ILE A 529 23.73 0.65 -9.53
CA ILE A 529 22.97 -0.56 -9.86
C ILE A 529 22.07 -0.28 -11.07
N ALA A 530 21.35 0.83 -11.04
CA ALA A 530 20.49 1.24 -12.14
C ALA A 530 21.28 1.45 -13.44
N ILE A 531 22.44 2.10 -13.40
CA ILE A 531 23.34 2.26 -14.55
C ILE A 531 23.75 0.91 -15.14
N ASN A 532 24.16 -0.03 -14.30
CA ASN A 532 24.61 -1.35 -14.76
C ASN A 532 23.49 -2.13 -15.43
N ILE A 533 22.26 -2.05 -14.90
CA ILE A 533 21.07 -2.65 -15.54
C ILE A 533 20.74 -1.89 -16.82
N ASN A 534 20.71 -0.56 -16.78
CA ASN A 534 20.24 0.25 -17.89
C ASN A 534 21.14 0.14 -19.11
N ASP A 535 22.46 0.08 -18.91
CA ASP A 535 23.43 -0.10 -20.01
C ASP A 535 23.19 -1.39 -20.81
N LYS A 536 22.55 -2.41 -20.22
CA LYS A 536 22.25 -3.70 -20.88
C LYS A 536 20.96 -3.70 -21.71
N TYR A 537 20.06 -2.73 -21.52
CA TYR A 537 18.71 -2.75 -22.13
C TYR A 537 18.24 -1.38 -22.68
N SER A 538 19.00 -0.30 -22.46
CA SER A 538 18.66 1.03 -22.94
C SER A 538 19.32 1.38 -24.28
N MET A 539 18.49 1.88 -25.20
CA MET A 539 18.94 2.44 -26.48
C MET A 539 19.18 3.95 -26.44
N HIS A 540 18.96 4.64 -25.31
CA HIS A 540 19.06 6.12 -25.20
C HIS A 540 18.32 6.90 -26.32
N GLN A 541 17.17 6.39 -26.80
CA GLN A 541 16.43 6.88 -27.98
C GLN A 541 17.21 6.87 -29.31
N MET A 542 18.33 6.16 -29.39
CA MET A 542 19.09 6.01 -30.64
C MET A 542 18.40 5.00 -31.55
N SER A 543 18.31 5.31 -32.85
CA SER A 543 17.91 4.33 -33.84
C SER A 543 19.05 3.35 -34.12
N VAL A 544 18.71 2.14 -34.59
CA VAL A 544 19.68 1.13 -35.02
C VAL A 544 20.68 1.71 -36.03
N LYS A 545 20.18 2.50 -37.00
CA LYS A 545 21.00 3.20 -37.99
C LYS A 545 22.01 4.13 -37.31
N LYS A 546 21.57 4.91 -36.30
CA LYS A 546 22.43 5.85 -35.58
C LYS A 546 23.55 5.16 -34.81
N VAL A 547 23.26 4.04 -34.15
CA VAL A 547 24.29 3.25 -33.44
C VAL A 547 25.36 2.76 -34.42
N LYS A 548 24.93 2.19 -35.56
CA LYS A 548 25.85 1.71 -36.62
C LYS A 548 26.68 2.85 -37.22
N GLU A 549 26.08 4.01 -37.48
CA GLU A 549 26.81 5.20 -37.95
C GLU A 549 27.88 5.66 -36.95
N MET A 550 27.54 5.69 -35.66
CA MET A 550 28.48 6.15 -34.63
C MET A 550 29.65 5.19 -34.45
N LEU A 551 29.42 3.87 -34.46
CA LEU A 551 30.49 2.88 -34.36
C LEU A 551 31.53 2.97 -35.50
N LYS A 552 31.16 3.54 -36.65
CA LYS A 552 32.09 3.79 -37.78
C LYS A 552 32.92 5.07 -37.62
N THR A 553 32.61 5.91 -36.64
CA THR A 553 33.28 7.20 -36.44
C THR A 553 34.69 6.95 -35.88
N LYS A 554 35.72 7.48 -36.55
CA LYS A 554 37.11 7.41 -36.06
C LYS A 554 37.26 8.26 -34.79
N ASN A 555 38.11 7.83 -33.86
CA ASN A 555 38.48 8.54 -32.62
C ASN A 555 37.34 8.75 -31.59
N LEU A 556 36.50 7.74 -31.39
CA LEU A 556 35.57 7.73 -30.25
C LEU A 556 36.33 7.55 -28.93
N LYS A 557 35.93 8.30 -27.90
CA LYS A 557 36.40 8.06 -26.53
C LYS A 557 35.99 6.65 -26.08
N SER A 558 36.85 5.95 -25.35
CA SER A 558 36.62 4.56 -24.91
C SER A 558 35.31 4.37 -24.16
N SER A 559 34.93 5.34 -23.31
CA SER A 559 33.66 5.30 -22.56
C SER A 559 32.43 5.35 -23.47
N VAL A 560 32.48 6.13 -24.55
CA VAL A 560 31.42 6.23 -25.56
C VAL A 560 31.38 4.97 -26.40
N TYR A 561 32.55 4.47 -26.81
CA TYR A 561 32.66 3.24 -27.58
C TYR A 561 32.06 2.04 -26.85
N PHE A 562 32.39 1.85 -25.57
CA PHE A 562 31.83 0.77 -24.74
C PHE A 562 30.29 0.84 -24.65
N ARG A 563 29.72 2.04 -24.45
CA ARG A 563 28.25 2.21 -24.43
C ARG A 563 27.59 1.90 -25.78
N LEU A 564 28.26 2.21 -26.89
CA LEU A 564 27.77 1.86 -28.23
C LEU A 564 27.86 0.35 -28.49
N LEU A 565 28.89 -0.33 -27.97
CA LEU A 565 28.99 -1.79 -28.04
C LEU A 565 27.85 -2.47 -27.26
N ASN A 566 27.53 -1.98 -26.06
CA ASN A 566 26.38 -2.50 -25.32
C ASN A 566 25.06 -2.33 -26.11
N LYS A 567 24.87 -1.18 -26.77
CA LYS A 567 23.71 -0.97 -27.66
C LYS A 567 23.72 -1.90 -28.87
N LYS A 568 24.88 -2.19 -29.44
CA LYS A 568 25.02 -3.19 -30.50
C LYS A 568 24.57 -4.56 -30.00
N ASN A 569 25.00 -4.96 -28.81
CA ASN A 569 24.56 -6.22 -28.19
C ASN A 569 23.04 -6.27 -27.99
N ILE A 570 22.42 -5.16 -27.56
CA ILE A 570 20.95 -5.06 -27.44
C ILE A 570 20.27 -5.31 -28.79
N ILE A 571 20.75 -4.64 -29.85
CA ILE A 571 20.20 -4.80 -31.21
C ILE A 571 20.33 -6.26 -31.69
N GLU A 572 21.44 -6.92 -31.37
CA GLU A 572 21.74 -8.28 -31.82
C GLU A 572 20.93 -9.36 -31.09
N ARG A 573 20.54 -9.13 -29.83
CA ARG A 573 19.71 -10.06 -29.05
C ARG A 573 18.30 -10.26 -29.61
N LYS A 574 17.75 -9.25 -30.29
CA LYS A 574 16.37 -9.23 -30.84
C LYS A 574 15.27 -9.59 -29.83
N ASP A 575 15.51 -9.36 -28.54
CA ASP A 575 14.50 -9.54 -27.51
C ASP A 575 13.52 -8.34 -27.46
N ASN A 576 12.42 -8.50 -26.72
CA ASN A 576 11.39 -7.46 -26.53
C ASN A 576 11.63 -6.61 -25.27
N PHE A 577 12.78 -6.77 -24.61
CA PHE A 577 13.07 -6.06 -23.38
C PHE A 577 13.46 -4.61 -23.68
N PHE A 578 13.06 -3.70 -22.80
CA PHE A 578 13.29 -2.28 -22.98
C PHE A 578 13.36 -1.53 -21.66
N ILE A 579 14.02 -0.38 -21.75
CA ILE A 579 13.95 0.69 -20.76
C ILE A 579 13.55 1.95 -21.48
N HIS A 580 12.41 2.51 -21.08
CA HIS A 580 11.88 3.69 -21.72
C HIS A 580 12.78 4.89 -21.41
N PRO A 581 13.30 5.61 -22.42
CA PRO A 581 14.34 6.62 -22.17
C PRO A 581 13.88 7.81 -21.33
N GLN A 582 12.58 8.15 -21.34
CA GLN A 582 12.07 9.17 -20.42
C GLN A 582 12.11 8.69 -18.96
N ARG A 583 11.81 7.41 -18.70
CA ARG A 583 11.87 6.84 -17.35
C ARG A 583 13.30 6.85 -16.85
N GLU A 584 14.25 6.39 -17.68
CA GLU A 584 15.68 6.42 -17.37
C GLU A 584 16.18 7.85 -17.10
N TYR A 585 15.76 8.83 -17.91
CA TYR A 585 16.13 10.23 -17.69
C TYR A 585 15.63 10.76 -16.33
N ILE A 586 14.36 10.49 -16.00
CA ILE A 586 13.75 10.93 -14.73
C ILE A 586 14.41 10.23 -13.55
N GLU A 587 14.70 8.93 -13.65
CA GLU A 587 15.44 8.20 -12.64
C GLU A 587 16.79 8.84 -12.35
N TYR A 588 17.58 9.10 -13.39
CA TYR A 588 18.87 9.76 -13.25
C TYR A 588 18.78 11.20 -12.73
N LEU A 589 17.74 11.93 -13.13
CA LEU A 589 17.45 13.27 -12.59
C LEU A 589 17.18 13.19 -11.09
N HIS A 590 16.36 12.24 -10.66
CA HIS A 590 16.03 12.02 -9.24
C HIS A 590 17.29 11.65 -8.46
N PHE A 591 18.06 10.66 -8.89
CA PHE A 591 19.29 10.27 -8.20
C PHE A 591 20.27 11.44 -8.09
N LEU A 592 20.43 12.22 -9.15
CA LEU A 592 21.27 13.41 -9.11
C LEU A 592 20.80 14.41 -8.05
N TYR A 593 19.50 14.67 -7.93
CA TYR A 593 19.00 15.59 -6.90
C TYR A 593 19.11 15.04 -5.48
N GLY A 594 18.90 13.74 -5.28
CA GLY A 594 19.17 13.09 -3.98
C GLY A 594 20.63 13.26 -3.57
N ILE A 595 21.56 12.94 -4.47
CA ILE A 595 23.00 13.13 -4.25
C ILE A 595 23.33 14.60 -3.96
N LEU A 596 22.77 15.55 -4.71
CA LEU A 596 23.07 16.96 -4.51
C LEU A 596 22.55 17.52 -3.17
N ASP A 597 21.46 16.99 -2.64
CA ASP A 597 20.91 17.45 -1.36
C ASP A 597 21.80 16.99 -0.19
N ASP A 598 22.14 15.70 -0.14
CA ASP A 598 22.96 15.12 0.93
C ASP A 598 24.42 15.55 0.91
N THR A 599 24.95 15.83 -0.28
CA THR A 599 26.33 16.32 -0.46
C THR A 599 26.48 17.83 -0.27
N ASP A 600 25.39 18.56 0.01
CA ASP A 600 25.32 20.02 0.04
C ASP A 600 25.91 20.63 -1.24
N LEU A 601 25.35 20.22 -2.40
CA LEU A 601 25.82 20.56 -3.74
C LEU A 601 27.28 20.16 -4.01
N LEU A 602 27.61 18.89 -3.75
CA LEU A 602 28.95 18.31 -3.92
C LEU A 602 30.06 18.95 -3.07
N MET A 603 29.71 19.65 -1.98
CA MET A 603 30.70 20.17 -1.04
C MET A 603 31.29 19.08 -0.13
N LYS A 604 30.45 18.11 0.26
CA LYS A 604 30.84 16.94 1.05
C LYS A 604 30.64 15.73 0.16
N VAL A 605 31.71 15.16 -0.37
CA VAL A 605 31.64 14.09 -1.37
C VAL A 605 32.72 13.05 -1.19
N THR A 606 32.36 11.82 -1.47
CA THR A 606 33.30 10.70 -1.66
C THR A 606 33.74 10.63 -3.13
N THR A 607 34.77 9.81 -3.39
CA THR A 607 35.19 9.46 -4.76
C THR A 607 34.04 8.84 -5.56
N ARG A 608 33.21 8.03 -4.89
CA ARG A 608 32.09 7.31 -5.51
C ARG A 608 31.01 8.28 -5.99
N ASP A 609 30.66 9.27 -5.16
CA ASP A 609 29.65 10.28 -5.49
C ASP A 609 30.01 11.04 -6.78
N VAL A 610 31.23 11.55 -6.89
CA VAL A 610 31.64 12.34 -8.06
C VAL A 610 31.74 11.51 -9.34
N GLU A 611 32.17 10.26 -9.24
CA GLU A 611 32.23 9.35 -10.39
C GLU A 611 30.84 8.99 -10.92
N VAL A 612 29.90 8.72 -10.01
CA VAL A 612 28.50 8.43 -10.34
C VAL A 612 27.81 9.65 -10.95
N VAL A 613 27.98 10.83 -10.36
CA VAL A 613 27.41 12.08 -10.91
C VAL A 613 27.92 12.33 -12.34
N ALA A 614 29.22 12.15 -12.61
CA ALA A 614 29.75 12.29 -13.96
C ALA A 614 29.12 11.28 -14.94
N LYS A 615 28.95 10.02 -14.52
CA LYS A 615 28.28 8.96 -15.30
C LYS A 615 26.81 9.29 -15.58
N ILE A 616 26.08 9.80 -14.60
CA ILE A 616 24.68 10.23 -14.71
C ILE A 616 24.55 11.36 -15.74
N LEU A 617 25.34 12.43 -15.60
CA LEU A 617 25.27 13.59 -16.49
C LEU A 617 25.56 13.22 -17.95
N ASN A 618 26.55 12.34 -18.18
CA ASN A 618 26.86 11.81 -19.50
C ASN A 618 25.69 11.02 -20.12
N ARG A 619 25.00 10.18 -19.33
CA ARG A 619 23.85 9.39 -19.80
C ARG A 619 22.63 10.24 -20.05
N MET A 620 22.27 11.12 -19.11
CA MET A 620 21.18 12.08 -19.29
C MET A 620 21.39 12.91 -20.57
N LYS A 621 22.63 13.36 -20.81
CA LYS A 621 22.94 14.10 -22.04
C LYS A 621 22.81 13.25 -23.28
N SER A 622 23.23 11.98 -23.19
CA SER A 622 23.12 11.04 -24.29
C SER A 622 21.67 10.78 -24.69
N ILE A 623 20.78 10.61 -23.71
CA ILE A 623 19.33 10.49 -23.91
C ILE A 623 18.75 11.78 -24.52
N ALA A 624 19.10 12.95 -23.97
CA ALA A 624 18.58 14.23 -24.44
C ALA A 624 18.99 14.57 -25.88
N LEU A 625 20.19 14.16 -26.29
CA LEU A 625 20.70 14.35 -27.66
C LEU A 625 20.38 13.19 -28.61
N LYS A 626 19.81 12.09 -28.11
CA LYS A 626 19.62 10.83 -28.85
C LYS A 626 20.93 10.35 -29.50
N LYS A 627 22.03 10.48 -28.75
CA LYS A 627 23.40 10.23 -29.20
C LYS A 627 24.31 10.03 -28.00
N ASP A 628 25.06 8.94 -27.94
CA ASP A 628 26.05 8.74 -26.87
C ASP A 628 27.16 9.81 -26.90
N VAL A 629 27.30 10.53 -25.78
CA VAL A 629 28.30 11.60 -25.61
C VAL A 629 28.95 11.53 -24.24
N GLU A 630 30.14 12.12 -24.12
CA GLU A 630 30.82 12.34 -22.84
C GLU A 630 31.10 13.84 -22.66
N ILE A 631 30.27 14.49 -21.87
CA ILE A 631 30.36 15.92 -21.52
C ILE A 631 31.23 16.18 -20.29
N ILE A 632 31.46 15.17 -19.46
CA ILE A 632 32.34 15.22 -18.29
C ILE A 632 33.23 13.98 -18.30
N SER A 633 34.54 14.22 -18.27
CA SER A 633 35.56 13.18 -18.09
C SER A 633 36.36 13.51 -16.84
N LEU A 634 36.59 12.54 -15.97
CA LEU A 634 37.41 12.72 -14.76
C LEU A 634 38.81 12.11 -14.91
N ASN A 635 39.10 11.44 -16.03
CA ASN A 635 40.36 10.73 -16.27
C ASN A 635 41.60 11.65 -16.25
N ASN A 636 41.40 12.95 -16.45
CA ASN A 636 42.46 13.95 -16.42
C ASN A 636 42.70 14.54 -15.03
N ILE A 637 42.02 14.05 -13.99
CA ILE A 637 42.19 14.48 -12.59
C ILE A 637 43.01 13.41 -11.87
N LYS A 638 44.10 13.82 -11.21
CA LYS A 638 44.95 12.91 -10.43
C LYS A 638 44.16 12.31 -9.26
N LYS A 639 44.24 11.00 -9.07
CA LYS A 639 43.60 10.27 -7.96
C LYS A 639 44.42 10.44 -6.66
N ASP A 640 44.41 11.64 -6.10
CA ASP A 640 45.02 11.96 -4.82
C ASP A 640 43.97 12.34 -3.75
N LYS A 641 44.40 12.77 -2.55
CA LYS A 641 43.50 13.19 -1.46
C LYS A 641 42.55 14.34 -1.87
N ASN A 642 42.87 15.11 -2.91
CA ASN A 642 42.06 16.21 -3.42
C ASN A 642 41.21 15.82 -4.64
N TYR A 643 41.22 14.55 -5.07
CA TYR A 643 40.49 14.08 -6.24
C TYR A 643 39.02 14.47 -6.20
N SER A 644 38.30 14.12 -5.12
CA SER A 644 36.86 14.37 -5.00
C SER A 644 36.54 15.85 -5.07
N LYS A 645 37.34 16.71 -4.42
CA LYS A 645 37.18 18.17 -4.46
C LYS A 645 37.40 18.73 -5.86
N ASN A 646 38.45 18.27 -6.55
CA ASN A 646 38.77 18.72 -7.91
C ASN A 646 37.73 18.23 -8.93
N ALA A 647 37.25 16.99 -8.78
CA ALA A 647 36.19 16.41 -9.60
C ALA A 647 34.86 17.15 -9.40
N ALA A 648 34.45 17.39 -8.15
CA ALA A 648 33.26 18.18 -7.82
C ALA A 648 33.31 19.58 -8.45
N ASN A 649 34.44 20.29 -8.30
CA ASN A 649 34.64 21.60 -8.92
C ASN A 649 34.47 21.56 -10.45
N LYS A 650 35.05 20.54 -11.11
CA LYS A 650 34.89 20.36 -12.57
C LYS A 650 33.43 20.08 -12.96
N ILE A 651 32.72 19.27 -12.18
CA ILE A 651 31.31 18.93 -12.40
C ILE A 651 30.43 20.19 -12.25
N LEU A 652 30.59 20.94 -11.17
CA LEU A 652 29.78 22.13 -10.86
C LEU A 652 29.96 23.25 -11.89
N LYS A 653 31.15 23.37 -12.49
CA LYS A 653 31.47 24.30 -13.59
C LYS A 653 30.99 23.82 -14.97
N ASN A 654 30.41 22.62 -15.07
CA ASN A 654 29.84 22.14 -16.33
C ASN A 654 28.51 22.84 -16.64
N LYS A 655 28.32 23.27 -17.91
CA LYS A 655 27.12 24.00 -18.34
C LYS A 655 25.81 23.20 -18.21
N ASP A 656 25.87 21.89 -18.37
CA ASP A 656 24.70 21.02 -18.22
C ASP A 656 24.35 20.83 -16.74
N MET A 657 25.34 20.62 -15.88
CA MET A 657 25.14 20.57 -14.42
C MET A 657 24.57 21.89 -13.89
N TYR A 658 25.14 23.02 -14.31
CA TYR A 658 24.64 24.36 -13.96
C TYR A 658 23.18 24.56 -14.33
N SER A 659 22.78 24.11 -15.52
CA SER A 659 21.39 24.25 -15.96
C SER A 659 20.38 23.57 -15.01
N LEU A 660 20.78 22.46 -14.39
CA LEU A 660 19.96 21.71 -13.44
C LEU A 660 19.89 22.41 -12.09
N TYR A 661 21.00 22.56 -11.37
CA TYR A 661 20.96 23.14 -10.02
C TYR A 661 20.54 24.62 -10.01
N LYS A 662 20.77 25.37 -11.10
CA LYS A 662 20.24 26.74 -11.24
C LYS A 662 18.73 26.78 -11.10
N THR A 663 18.03 25.79 -11.66
CA THR A 663 16.56 25.76 -11.66
C THR A 663 16.03 25.64 -10.23
N VAL A 664 16.60 24.73 -9.44
CA VAL A 664 16.26 24.57 -8.02
C VAL A 664 16.67 25.79 -7.20
N TYR A 665 17.85 26.36 -7.43
CA TYR A 665 18.34 27.53 -6.70
C TYR A 665 17.45 28.76 -6.91
N VAL A 666 17.04 29.02 -8.15
CA VAL A 666 16.12 30.12 -8.48
C VAL A 666 14.77 29.93 -7.78
N TYR A 667 14.31 28.68 -7.65
CA TYR A 667 13.06 28.39 -6.97
C TYR A 667 13.20 28.56 -5.44
N ARG A 668 14.25 27.98 -4.83
CA ARG A 668 14.59 28.17 -3.40
C ARG A 668 14.72 29.66 -3.05
N GLU A 669 15.37 30.46 -3.91
CA GLU A 669 15.54 31.91 -3.73
C GLU A 669 14.19 32.65 -3.66
N LYS A 670 13.21 32.29 -4.51
CA LYS A 670 11.87 32.89 -4.49
C LYS A 670 11.07 32.48 -3.25
N GLU A 671 11.19 31.23 -2.84
CA GLU A 671 10.36 30.67 -1.76
C GLU A 671 10.82 31.14 -0.38
N ILE A 672 12.11 31.40 -0.16
CA ILE A 672 12.58 32.03 1.10
C ILE A 672 11.81 33.33 1.38
N ILE A 673 11.58 34.17 0.37
CA ILE A 673 10.83 35.43 0.53
C ILE A 673 9.36 35.14 0.90
N LYS A 674 8.75 34.13 0.28
CA LYS A 674 7.36 33.72 0.55
C LYS A 674 7.21 33.10 1.93
N GLU A 675 8.18 32.33 2.39
CA GLU A 675 8.24 31.75 3.74
C GLU A 675 8.39 32.84 4.80
N ILE A 676 9.27 33.83 4.59
CA ILE A 676 9.39 35.01 5.47
C ILE A 676 8.03 35.73 5.56
N LYS A 677 7.37 35.99 4.42
CA LYS A 677 6.04 36.62 4.38
C LYS A 677 5.00 35.82 5.17
N SER A 678 4.95 34.50 4.93
CA SER A 678 3.96 33.61 5.55
C SER A 678 4.16 33.55 7.06
N CYS A 679 5.41 33.42 7.52
CA CYS A 679 5.76 33.38 8.94
C CYS A 679 5.34 34.67 9.67
N ILE A 680 5.63 35.83 9.08
CA ILE A 680 5.27 37.13 9.67
C ILE A 680 3.74 37.34 9.70
N SER A 681 3.02 36.80 8.72
CA SER A 681 1.55 36.87 8.65
C SER A 681 0.84 35.77 9.46
N ASN A 682 1.52 35.03 10.33
CA ASN A 682 0.98 33.88 11.08
C ASN A 682 0.33 32.80 10.20
N LYS A 683 0.75 32.69 8.94
CA LYS A 683 0.36 31.58 8.06
C LYS A 683 1.34 30.42 8.28
N PRO A 684 0.92 29.17 8.00
CA PRO A 684 1.83 28.02 8.04
C PRO A 684 3.09 28.32 7.21
N ALA A 685 4.26 28.23 7.85
CA ALA A 685 5.56 28.52 7.26
C ALA A 685 6.61 27.56 7.81
N ASN A 686 7.53 27.14 6.96
CA ASN A 686 8.56 26.16 7.24
C ASN A 686 9.95 26.78 7.43
N ILE A 687 10.05 28.11 7.54
CA ILE A 687 11.32 28.82 7.68
C ILE A 687 12.17 28.36 8.89
N PHE A 688 11.52 27.88 9.96
CA PHE A 688 12.19 27.33 11.15
C PHE A 688 12.05 25.81 11.26
N SER A 689 11.79 25.10 10.16
CA SER A 689 11.55 23.65 10.19
C SER A 689 12.83 22.82 10.32
N ASP A 690 13.97 23.33 9.85
CA ASP A 690 15.28 22.67 10.01
C ASP A 690 15.79 22.85 11.44
N VAL A 691 15.29 22.04 12.37
CA VAL A 691 15.57 22.05 13.81
C VAL A 691 16.19 20.72 14.24
N LYS A 692 17.06 20.74 15.25
CA LYS A 692 17.61 19.56 15.91
C LYS A 692 17.63 19.81 17.41
N GLU A 693 17.12 18.85 18.16
CA GLU A 693 17.32 18.74 19.61
C GLU A 693 18.58 17.89 19.80
N GLN A 694 19.56 18.39 20.55
CA GLN A 694 20.85 17.72 20.77
C GLN A 694 21.21 17.80 22.25
N ASN A 695 21.88 16.73 22.71
CA ASN A 695 22.43 16.62 24.06
C ASN A 695 21.42 16.85 25.20
N GLY A 696 20.13 16.73 24.93
CA GLY A 696 19.06 16.89 25.92
C GLY A 696 18.73 18.33 26.34
N CYS A 697 19.61 19.31 26.12
CA CYS A 697 19.38 20.72 26.53
C CYS A 697 19.31 21.72 25.38
N VAL A 698 19.83 21.39 24.20
CA VAL A 698 19.97 22.37 23.11
C VAL A 698 18.99 22.13 21.99
N ARG A 699 18.37 23.22 21.52
CA ARG A 699 17.61 23.25 20.28
C ARG A 699 18.24 24.22 19.28
N ILE A 700 18.95 23.67 18.30
CA ILE A 700 19.57 24.45 17.22
C ILE A 700 18.72 24.39 15.95
N SER A 701 18.78 25.42 15.11
CA SER A 701 18.10 25.48 13.81
C SER A 701 18.84 26.37 12.80
N GLN A 702 18.52 26.27 11.51
CA GLN A 702 19.19 27.06 10.46
C GLN A 702 18.25 27.47 9.33
N THR A 703 18.40 28.70 8.84
CA THR A 703 17.84 29.19 7.59
C THR A 703 18.97 29.59 6.65
N LYS A 704 19.07 28.91 5.51
CA LYS A 704 20.00 29.27 4.42
C LYS A 704 19.38 30.35 3.53
N MET A 705 20.10 31.43 3.25
CA MET A 705 19.65 32.57 2.42
C MET A 705 20.59 32.86 1.26
N PHE A 706 20.05 33.30 0.13
CA PHE A 706 20.85 33.85 -0.95
C PHE A 706 21.09 35.35 -0.73
N GLU A 707 22.18 35.89 -1.28
CA GLU A 707 22.51 37.33 -1.21
C GLU A 707 21.32 38.22 -1.60
N LYS A 708 20.56 37.85 -2.63
CA LYS A 708 19.38 38.62 -3.09
C LYS A 708 18.25 38.65 -2.06
N ASN A 709 18.14 37.66 -1.18
CA ASN A 709 17.14 37.62 -0.12
C ASN A 709 17.48 38.55 1.05
N ILE A 710 18.78 38.87 1.24
CA ILE A 710 19.27 39.59 2.42
C ILE A 710 18.64 40.97 2.56
N LYS A 711 18.42 41.70 1.45
CA LYS A 711 17.77 43.02 1.50
C LYS A 711 16.37 42.93 2.09
N TYR A 712 15.57 41.95 1.65
CA TYR A 712 14.22 41.74 2.15
C TYR A 712 14.23 41.23 3.60
N TYR A 713 15.12 40.29 3.89
CA TYR A 713 15.31 39.77 5.25
C TYR A 713 15.65 40.90 6.24
N LYS A 714 16.62 41.76 5.94
CA LYS A 714 17.02 42.89 6.80
C LYS A 714 15.87 43.82 7.13
N GLN A 715 14.94 44.05 6.20
CA GLN A 715 13.73 44.88 6.42
C GLN A 715 12.74 44.23 7.39
N LYS A 716 12.74 42.90 7.51
CA LYS A 716 11.74 42.13 8.24
C LYS A 716 12.31 41.34 9.44
N LYS A 717 13.63 41.37 9.65
CA LYS A 717 14.32 40.52 10.62
C LYS A 717 13.80 40.62 12.05
N ASN A 718 13.45 41.80 12.55
CA ASN A 718 12.94 41.96 13.92
C ASN A 718 11.57 41.27 14.11
N LEU A 719 10.68 41.35 13.10
CA LEU A 719 9.39 40.65 13.12
C LEU A 719 9.59 39.13 13.09
N LEU A 720 10.57 38.67 12.30
CA LEU A 720 10.91 37.26 12.20
C LEU A 720 11.53 36.72 13.50
N ARG A 721 12.46 37.47 14.12
CA ARG A 721 13.05 37.17 15.43
C ARG A 721 12.00 37.08 16.52
N LYS A 722 11.02 38.00 16.53
CA LYS A 722 9.89 37.95 17.47
C LYS A 722 9.12 36.62 17.36
N LYS A 723 8.78 36.20 16.13
CA LYS A 723 8.11 34.91 15.87
C LYS A 723 8.96 33.72 16.32
N TRP A 724 10.27 33.77 16.12
CA TRP A 724 11.17 32.73 16.57
C TRP A 724 11.27 32.63 18.10
N ILE A 725 11.36 33.76 18.81
CA ILE A 725 11.35 33.80 20.28
C ILE A 725 10.04 33.21 20.82
N GLU A 726 8.89 33.56 20.24
CA GLU A 726 7.59 32.99 20.60
C GLU A 726 7.61 31.45 20.52
N ILE A 727 8.26 30.89 19.50
CA ILE A 727 8.43 29.44 19.33
C ILE A 727 9.39 28.86 20.38
N ALA A 728 10.54 29.49 20.62
CA ALA A 728 11.53 29.04 21.59
C ALA A 728 10.95 28.98 23.00
N THR A 729 10.30 30.06 23.44
CA THR A 729 9.66 30.15 24.75
C THR A 729 8.50 29.16 24.89
N ARG A 730 7.68 28.97 23.85
CA ARG A 730 6.60 27.96 23.89
C ARG A 730 7.18 26.56 24.09
N ILE A 731 8.25 26.21 23.38
CA ILE A 731 8.83 24.86 23.44
C ILE A 731 9.55 24.64 24.77
N ASN A 732 10.27 25.63 25.30
CA ASN A 732 10.85 25.51 26.64
C ASN A 732 9.76 25.34 27.72
N ARG A 733 8.57 25.94 27.58
CA ARG A 733 7.44 25.67 28.49
C ARG A 733 6.93 24.23 28.40
N GLU A 734 6.96 23.63 27.21
CA GLU A 734 6.53 22.25 26.97
C GLU A 734 7.62 21.23 27.39
N LYS A 735 8.89 21.62 27.26
CA LYS A 735 10.10 20.84 27.54
C LYS A 735 11.13 21.72 28.27
N PRO A 736 11.03 21.89 29.60
CA PRO A 736 11.91 22.76 30.37
C PRO A 736 13.39 22.43 30.25
N GLU A 737 13.72 21.17 29.98
CA GLU A 737 15.08 20.70 29.74
C GLU A 737 15.73 21.36 28.51
N LEU A 738 14.95 21.74 27.50
CA LEU A 738 15.43 22.47 26.32
C LEU A 738 15.49 23.96 26.63
N ASP A 739 16.56 24.37 27.31
CA ASP A 739 16.74 25.72 27.84
C ASP A 739 17.59 26.64 26.94
N LEU A 740 18.41 26.09 26.05
CA LEU A 740 19.24 26.83 25.10
C LEU A 740 18.73 26.67 23.66
N HIS A 741 18.24 27.75 23.06
CA HIS A 741 17.72 27.77 21.69
C HIS A 741 18.62 28.62 20.80
N MET A 742 18.98 28.07 19.64
CA MET A 742 19.84 28.72 18.65
C MET A 742 19.25 28.68 17.24
N HIS A 743 19.41 29.77 16.51
CA HIS A 743 19.02 29.82 15.09
C HIS A 743 20.04 30.55 14.24
N MET A 744 20.53 29.87 13.20
CA MET A 744 21.48 30.43 12.27
C MET A 744 20.78 31.01 11.05
N ILE A 745 21.13 32.24 10.68
CA ILE A 745 20.87 32.80 9.35
C ILE A 745 22.19 32.76 8.60
N SER A 746 22.32 31.85 7.63
CA SER A 746 23.56 31.64 6.88
C SER A 746 23.39 31.99 5.41
N THR A 747 24.37 32.68 4.84
CA THR A 747 24.41 32.98 3.41
C THR A 747 24.98 31.82 2.63
N ILE A 748 24.27 31.41 1.57
CA ILE A 748 24.73 30.40 0.62
C ILE A 748 25.00 31.02 -0.75
N LYS A 749 25.96 30.43 -1.46
CA LYS A 749 26.36 30.88 -2.79
C LYS A 749 25.19 30.79 -3.76
N SER A 750 25.04 31.79 -4.64
CA SER A 750 24.10 31.71 -5.76
C SER A 750 24.55 30.65 -6.78
N ALA A 751 23.63 30.12 -7.59
CA ALA A 751 23.99 29.17 -8.63
C ALA A 751 25.04 29.74 -9.60
N SER A 752 24.97 31.05 -9.90
CA SER A 752 25.96 31.73 -10.74
C SER A 752 27.34 31.81 -10.09
N GLU A 753 27.42 32.03 -8.77
CA GLU A 753 28.69 32.05 -8.03
C GLU A 753 29.35 30.68 -8.06
N VAL A 754 28.59 29.62 -7.79
CA VAL A 754 29.08 28.25 -7.84
C VAL A 754 29.61 27.91 -9.24
N PHE A 755 28.85 28.24 -10.29
CA PHE A 755 29.25 27.99 -11.67
C PHE A 755 30.52 28.73 -12.10
N LYS A 756 30.68 29.98 -11.66
CA LYS A 756 31.88 30.78 -11.96
C LYS A 756 33.07 30.38 -11.08
N GLY A 757 32.83 29.69 -9.96
CA GLY A 757 33.84 29.39 -8.95
C GLY A 757 34.34 30.64 -8.23
N LEU A 758 33.45 31.59 -7.96
CA LEU A 758 33.79 32.82 -7.24
C LEU A 758 33.70 32.58 -5.72
N ASP A 759 34.74 32.98 -5.00
CA ASP A 759 34.70 33.17 -3.55
C ASP A 759 34.47 34.66 -3.29
N LEU A 760 33.20 35.07 -3.33
CA LEU A 760 32.83 36.47 -3.06
C LEU A 760 32.86 36.74 -1.56
N LYS A 761 33.49 37.85 -1.18
CA LYS A 761 33.27 38.46 0.14
C LYS A 761 31.96 39.25 0.08
N TYR A 762 30.95 38.80 0.81
CA TYR A 762 29.68 39.51 0.91
C TYR A 762 29.82 40.75 1.82
N LYS A 763 29.06 41.81 1.52
CA LYS A 763 29.08 43.06 2.31
C LYS A 763 28.28 42.98 3.61
N HIS A 764 27.51 41.91 3.82
CA HIS A 764 26.68 41.70 5.01
C HIS A 764 27.28 40.62 5.93
N PHE A 765 26.73 40.56 7.13
CA PHE A 765 27.03 39.54 8.13
C PHE A 765 25.92 38.50 8.16
N ASP A 766 26.31 37.26 8.42
CA ASP A 766 25.42 36.19 8.86
C ASP A 766 25.14 36.33 10.35
N GLU A 767 24.15 35.60 10.86
CA GLU A 767 23.64 35.80 12.20
C GLU A 767 23.48 34.46 12.94
N LEU A 768 23.85 34.42 14.21
CA LEU A 768 23.50 33.36 15.16
C LEU A 768 22.64 33.97 16.27
N TRP A 769 21.36 33.62 16.26
CA TRP A 769 20.37 34.01 17.23
C TRP A 769 20.45 33.08 18.43
N ILE A 770 20.50 33.64 19.64
CA ILE A 770 20.64 32.88 20.88
C ILE A 770 19.54 33.34 21.85
N TRP A 771 18.74 32.39 22.28
CA TRP A 771 17.76 32.57 23.35
C TRP A 771 18.05 31.53 24.44
N THR A 772 17.98 31.95 25.69
CA THR A 772 18.18 31.08 26.85
C THR A 772 17.09 31.32 27.88
N ALA A 773 16.70 30.29 28.62
CA ALA A 773 15.80 30.42 29.77
C ALA A 773 16.48 31.21 30.91
N ASP A 774 15.66 31.83 31.76
CA ASP A 774 16.12 32.61 32.92
C ASP A 774 16.31 31.69 34.14
N THR A 775 17.31 30.82 34.05
CA THR A 775 17.71 29.87 35.10
C THR A 775 19.22 29.77 35.16
N GLU A 776 19.78 29.39 36.31
CA GLU A 776 21.23 29.22 36.47
C GLU A 776 21.77 28.13 35.54
N LEU A 777 21.09 27.00 35.44
CA LEU A 777 21.48 25.88 34.56
C LEU A 777 21.56 26.32 33.09
N ALA A 778 20.58 27.07 32.60
CA ALA A 778 20.58 27.58 31.23
C ALA A 778 21.74 28.56 30.97
N SER A 779 22.10 29.35 31.99
CA SER A 779 23.28 30.23 31.95
C SER A 779 24.58 29.44 31.86
N GLU A 780 24.71 28.33 32.59
CA GLU A 780 25.86 27.42 32.50
C GLU A 780 25.95 26.76 31.13
N HIS A 781 24.83 26.25 30.59
CA HIS A 781 24.77 25.69 29.23
C HIS A 781 25.22 26.71 28.17
N LEU A 782 24.77 27.97 28.29
CA LEU A 782 25.18 29.05 27.41
C LEU A 782 26.69 29.34 27.54
N LYS A 783 27.23 29.46 28.75
CA LYS A 783 28.66 29.71 28.98
C LYS A 783 29.53 28.57 28.45
N SER A 784 29.10 27.32 28.65
CA SER A 784 29.78 26.13 28.14
C SER A 784 29.84 26.13 26.61
N PHE A 785 28.71 26.45 25.96
CA PHE A 785 28.65 26.63 24.51
C PHE A 785 29.61 27.72 24.04
N LEU A 786 29.53 28.93 24.61
CA LEU A 786 30.35 30.07 24.21
C LEU A 786 31.84 29.76 24.39
N THR A 787 32.24 29.19 25.53
CA THR A 787 33.64 28.82 25.81
C THR A 787 34.17 27.85 24.77
N SER A 788 33.39 26.84 24.41
CA SER A 788 33.79 25.84 23.42
C SER A 788 33.82 26.41 22.01
N PHE A 789 32.78 27.18 21.65
CA PHE A 789 32.61 27.74 20.31
C PHE A 789 33.63 28.85 20.01
N SER A 790 34.07 29.61 21.01
CA SER A 790 35.12 30.64 20.85
C SER A 790 36.45 30.08 20.34
N LYS A 791 36.72 28.80 20.61
CA LYS A 791 37.93 28.07 20.18
C LYS A 791 37.78 27.40 18.82
N SER A 792 36.66 27.63 18.14
CA SER A 792 36.37 26.99 16.85
C SER A 792 37.20 27.58 15.72
N LYS A 793 37.72 26.71 14.84
CA LYS A 793 38.46 27.13 13.64
C LYS A 793 37.61 27.98 12.71
N GLU A 794 36.30 27.77 12.78
CA GLU A 794 35.31 28.50 12.02
C GLU A 794 35.27 30.00 12.35
N LEU A 795 35.77 30.43 13.52
CA LEU A 795 35.78 31.83 13.95
C LEU A 795 37.10 32.57 13.70
N GLU A 796 38.23 31.87 13.51
CA GLU A 796 39.59 32.46 13.45
C GLU A 796 39.76 33.61 12.45
N ASN A 797 38.97 33.64 11.36
CA ASN A 797 39.04 34.66 10.31
C ASN A 797 37.74 35.47 10.15
N ASN A 798 36.94 35.60 11.22
CA ASN A 798 35.68 36.35 11.19
C ASN A 798 35.80 37.72 11.85
N ASN A 799 35.14 38.71 11.25
CA ASN A 799 34.83 39.95 11.94
C ASN A 799 33.58 39.70 12.78
N LEU A 800 33.73 39.69 14.11
CA LEU A 800 32.68 39.33 15.06
C LEU A 800 32.17 40.55 15.81
N TYR A 801 30.86 40.62 16.01
CA TYR A 801 30.24 41.51 16.98
C TYR A 801 28.93 40.91 17.49
N VAL A 802 28.48 41.31 18.68
CA VAL A 802 27.24 40.83 19.29
C VAL A 802 26.28 41.98 19.58
N GLU A 803 24.99 41.76 19.31
CA GLU A 803 23.91 42.63 19.73
C GLU A 803 23.06 41.96 20.83
N PHE A 804 22.83 42.67 21.94
CA PHE A 804 21.88 42.27 22.99
C PHE A 804 20.58 43.07 22.80
N LEU A 805 19.45 42.40 22.58
CA LEU A 805 18.26 43.03 21.99
C LEU A 805 17.07 43.27 22.95
N GLY A 806 17.20 42.89 24.23
CA GLY A 806 16.10 42.85 25.18
C GLY A 806 16.52 43.17 26.61
N LYS A 807 15.60 42.97 27.56
CA LYS A 807 15.80 43.35 28.97
C LYS A 807 16.80 42.46 29.70
N ASN A 808 17.08 41.27 29.16
CA ASN A 808 18.08 40.33 29.69
C ASN A 808 19.49 40.58 29.14
N SER A 809 19.80 41.82 28.71
CA SER A 809 21.11 42.16 28.16
C SER A 809 22.24 41.91 29.15
N GLU A 810 22.03 42.16 30.45
CA GLU A 810 23.05 41.96 31.49
C GLU A 810 23.47 40.49 31.62
N ILE A 811 22.52 39.55 31.54
CA ILE A 811 22.79 38.10 31.60
C ILE A 811 23.67 37.68 30.42
N PHE A 812 23.31 38.11 29.21
CA PHE A 812 24.08 37.79 28.02
C PHE A 812 25.44 38.49 28.01
N GLU A 813 25.50 39.75 28.43
CA GLU A 813 26.75 40.50 28.50
C GLU A 813 27.75 39.83 29.47
N LYS A 814 27.28 39.41 30.64
CA LYS A 814 28.10 38.65 31.60
C LYS A 814 28.59 37.34 31.00
N ALA A 815 27.70 36.53 30.42
CA ALA A 815 28.06 35.24 29.80
C ALA A 815 29.05 35.40 28.64
N PHE A 816 28.87 36.39 27.76
CA PHE A 816 29.80 36.65 26.66
C PHE A 816 31.14 37.20 27.14
N THR A 817 31.17 38.00 28.20
CA THR A 817 32.43 38.55 28.76
C THR A 817 33.25 37.47 29.47
N GLU A 818 32.59 36.55 30.17
CA GLU A 818 33.26 35.47 30.91
C GLU A 818 33.74 34.33 30.00
N SER A 819 33.07 34.10 28.87
CA SER A 819 33.19 32.85 28.12
C SER A 819 33.49 33.00 26.63
N PHE A 820 33.55 34.22 26.09
CA PHE A 820 33.75 34.44 24.65
C PHE A 820 34.83 35.50 24.42
N LEU A 821 35.50 35.44 23.26
CA LEU A 821 36.55 36.38 22.83
C LEU A 821 36.19 37.84 23.11
N ASP A 822 37.19 38.72 23.21
CA ASP A 822 36.96 40.17 23.31
C ASP A 822 36.36 40.68 21.99
N ILE A 823 35.01 40.72 21.96
CA ILE A 823 34.20 41.08 20.79
C ILE A 823 33.45 42.37 21.04
N ASP A 824 33.21 43.13 19.97
CA ASP A 824 32.38 44.34 20.02
C ASP A 824 30.95 44.02 20.47
N LYS A 825 30.52 44.65 21.56
CA LYS A 825 29.19 44.48 22.17
C LYS A 825 28.31 45.70 21.92
N LYS A 826 27.06 45.48 21.50
CA LYS A 826 26.06 46.54 21.30
C LYS A 826 24.78 46.21 22.04
N ILE A 827 24.42 47.03 23.03
CA ILE A 827 23.13 46.93 23.72
C ILE A 827 22.10 47.76 22.94
N LEU A 828 21.05 47.11 22.42
CA LEU A 828 19.99 47.73 21.65
C LEU A 828 18.63 47.37 22.24
N ASN A 829 17.89 48.35 22.76
CA ASN A 829 16.59 48.07 23.36
C ASN A 829 15.50 47.90 22.27
N LYS A 830 15.32 46.66 21.77
CA LYS A 830 14.32 46.29 20.76
C LYS A 830 13.20 45.42 21.31
N ASN A 831 13.15 45.22 22.63
CA ASN A 831 12.20 44.34 23.32
C ASN A 831 12.20 42.89 22.78
N LEU A 832 13.40 42.36 22.48
CA LEU A 832 13.61 40.98 22.05
C LEU A 832 14.64 40.33 22.98
N ASN A 833 14.20 39.48 23.90
CA ASN A 833 15.06 38.87 24.93
C ASN A 833 16.03 37.82 24.36
N MET A 834 16.99 38.23 23.54
CA MET A 834 17.93 37.38 22.83
C MET A 834 19.27 38.10 22.59
N ALA A 835 20.32 37.32 22.36
CA ALA A 835 21.57 37.79 21.79
C ALA A 835 21.67 37.42 20.30
N VAL A 836 22.36 38.25 19.52
CA VAL A 836 22.66 37.96 18.12
C VAL A 836 24.16 38.14 17.88
N LEU A 837 24.85 37.04 17.64
CA LEU A 837 26.24 37.04 17.21
C LEU A 837 26.29 37.19 15.68
N TYR A 838 27.06 38.15 15.19
CA TYR A 838 27.27 38.42 13.78
C TYR A 838 28.67 37.98 13.35
N TYR A 839 28.78 37.38 12.17
CA TYR A 839 30.04 36.88 11.60
C TYR A 839 30.04 37.02 10.07
N ASN A 840 31.21 36.90 9.44
CA ASN A 840 31.35 37.13 8.00
C ASN A 840 30.40 36.20 7.23
N ALA A 841 29.62 36.74 6.30
CA ALA A 841 28.62 35.94 5.60
C ALA A 841 29.27 34.80 4.78
N GLY A 842 28.67 33.60 4.88
CA GLY A 842 29.12 32.39 4.22
C GLY A 842 30.26 31.64 4.93
N SER A 843 30.77 32.13 6.06
CA SER A 843 31.84 31.45 6.82
C SER A 843 31.32 30.22 7.58
N ILE A 844 30.12 30.31 8.18
CA ILE A 844 29.48 29.22 8.92
C ILE A 844 28.14 28.87 8.26
N ASN A 845 28.12 27.77 7.50
CA ASN A 845 26.98 27.40 6.63
C ASN A 845 26.37 26.02 6.93
N SER A 846 26.88 25.27 7.91
CA SER A 846 26.38 23.94 8.26
C SER A 846 26.39 23.70 9.76
N ARG A 847 25.22 23.78 10.42
CA ARG A 847 25.10 23.57 11.87
C ARG A 847 25.60 22.20 12.37
N LYS A 848 25.38 21.13 11.58
CA LYS A 848 25.73 19.73 11.95
C LYS A 848 27.24 19.50 12.12
N ALA A 849 28.07 20.21 11.35
CA ALA A 849 29.53 20.03 11.36
C ALA A 849 30.26 21.16 12.09
N MET A 850 29.71 22.38 12.05
CA MET A 850 30.43 23.58 12.50
C MET A 850 29.96 24.12 13.87
N ILE A 851 28.76 23.75 14.35
CA ILE A 851 28.27 24.19 15.67
C ILE A 851 28.04 23.02 16.61
N SER A 852 27.45 21.92 16.13
CA SER A 852 27.13 20.74 16.94
C SER A 852 28.30 20.22 17.83
N PRO A 853 29.57 20.21 17.38
CA PRO A 853 30.69 19.74 18.22
C PRO A 853 30.94 20.59 19.49
N TYR A 854 30.45 21.82 19.52
CA TYR A 854 30.70 22.78 20.59
C TYR A 854 29.49 22.95 21.54
N LEU A 855 28.43 22.16 21.35
CA LEU A 855 27.23 22.21 22.19
C LEU A 855 27.49 21.57 23.56
N PRO A 856 26.91 22.10 24.65
CA PRO A 856 26.99 21.51 25.98
C PRO A 856 26.43 20.09 25.98
N ASN A 857 27.02 19.19 26.77
CA ASN A 857 26.56 17.82 26.92
C ASN A 857 26.09 17.57 28.37
N ILE A 858 24.91 16.95 28.53
CA ILE A 858 24.37 16.59 29.85
C ILE A 858 25.04 15.31 30.40
N GLU A 859 25.77 14.55 29.58
CA GLU A 859 26.42 13.29 29.99
C GLU A 859 27.79 13.44 30.68
N ASN A 860 28.09 14.58 31.33
CA ASN A 860 29.24 14.70 32.24
C ASN A 860 28.81 15.22 33.61
#